data_AF-A0A1J1IG32-F1
#
_entry.id   AF-A0A1J1IG32-F1
#
_cell.length_a   1.000
_cell.length_b   1.000
_cell.length_c   1.000
_cell.angle_alpha   90.00
_cell.angle_beta   90.00
_cell.angle_gamma   90.00
#
_symmetry.space_group_name_H-M   'P 1'
#
loop_
_entity.id
_entity.type
_entity.pdbx_description
1 polymer ?
#
loop_
_entity_poly.entity_id
_entity_poly.type
_entity_poly.pdbx_seq_one_letter_code
_entity_poly.pdbx_strand_id
1 'polypeptide(L)'
;MDKPSFMIEAQKQQLLSYQSKLKDAADAYKNLLEEKEILNATISAFSAIDENQELSNDKSRIDGATKQLMNSLATLSAEKSRMEASFQADKKSLRQELLQKDAKINELKETLKRMKTHHQMETESFKLKLVSCDRMLTDERPIKENLGADKIVKELNQELDERKKELEDYKNDNQYLMKEIENLKNQLMSEKLKTREINEKSRQLTALHEEKVQMIKEFSQKLDNREKQSKFYKNSNQNLMEEIKNLKKQHMDTLKTEKQKAKNANEKFLQLTDLHEEKVQNLESQLNELKLTVARYQELREKDQKSIYHLKNTIIQLSGDIENVYKQTSKDFTDNFMKIKNIVSEQYCAIDNSLNEVAVIDNNANNTATKKYKKIVDNNKTNDKTMINATKKTYNNVNSRSIVNGSAAVKTIKNTASEMQSNNSIQPNQENSTLLNGSRKERSLHYCSIYVVSAYKSLLKEKEALDASISVLSSSANENQELSNDKSKIDDATKQLMNSLATLSSEKSRMEASFQADKKSLRQELSQKDSKINELKETLKNLTMSLQMEKESFKSKLVSYDRMLTDERHLKENLETQLKQLKTQFSLTSNADKIMKELNQELSDTKRKLKAYENNNQNLMKNDSTSLQLLHEEKENLKKQHMDNLMTEKLKTREANDKSRQLTALHEERVQSLESRLSELSLSVARYHNLREQDQKNIFHLKDTISQLTRDSENVVATDTKQKNFSNIQVIMDELDMLKHLLIYENTKLDNPIDLSLVLSVPTSSSEEATVSYEKFQMYKKENDKVKSENEVLKAKIIENNVHIATLQEKIEVLNQNLDDLDKEVKNKSIEINNVVKTEKSKWREIINQMESEHRSKVSQLEQQLQKQRERSLILLEEKENEIKTLKTSNELFIPKHNSFSYLQFNLSDKDSSETEKNVERKISSSTQNLPETHMIYYSNELARKDIELSTTRKAKREAEDLIRQTLKEKIMIQEELSERIKQLELEVHKLERSKSRESANLEYLKNVTLSFLLTSDPESRKKMLNAITAVLKFDESEIAQISILSSKKK
;
A
#
# COMPACT_ATOMS: atom_id res chain seq x y z
N MET A 1 -2.29 11.51 93.12
CA MET A 1 -0.99 11.09 92.52
C MET A 1 -1.16 10.74 91.03
N ASP A 2 -1.67 11.64 90.19
CA ASP A 2 -2.65 11.19 89.18
C ASP A 2 -2.15 11.21 87.71
N LYS A 3 -0.93 11.71 87.48
CA LYS A 3 -0.29 11.72 86.15
C LYS A 3 -0.25 10.35 85.45
N PRO A 4 0.02 9.21 86.14
CA PRO A 4 -0.03 7.90 85.49
C PRO A 4 -1.42 7.55 84.96
N SER A 5 -2.47 7.84 85.75
CA SER A 5 -3.85 7.47 85.41
C SER A 5 -4.35 8.21 84.17
N PHE A 6 -4.06 9.52 84.06
CA PHE A 6 -4.47 10.30 82.88
C PHE A 6 -3.74 9.84 81.61
N MET A 7 -2.47 9.47 81.70
CA MET A 7 -1.69 8.95 80.57
C MET A 7 -2.18 7.56 80.13
N ILE A 8 -2.52 6.68 81.08
CA ILE A 8 -3.13 5.38 80.80
C ILE A 8 -4.49 5.54 80.12
N GLU A 9 -5.33 6.47 80.58
CA GLU A 9 -6.66 6.69 79.98
C GLU A 9 -6.58 7.27 78.56
N ALA A 10 -5.64 8.18 78.30
CA ALA A 10 -5.34 8.67 76.95
C ALA A 10 -4.83 7.54 76.03
N GLN A 11 -3.97 6.64 76.54
CA GLN A 11 -3.49 5.48 75.79
C GLN A 11 -4.61 4.48 75.49
N LYS A 12 -5.53 4.22 76.42
CA LYS A 12 -6.75 3.43 76.17
C LYS A 12 -7.61 4.04 75.08
N GLN A 13 -7.86 5.35 75.11
CA GLN A 13 -8.66 6.02 74.07
C GLN A 13 -8.00 5.95 72.68
N GLN A 14 -6.66 6.05 72.61
CA GLN A 14 -5.94 5.82 71.37
C GLN A 14 -6.05 4.37 70.90
N LEU A 15 -5.87 3.38 71.79
CA LEU A 15 -6.04 1.96 71.47
C LEU A 15 -7.46 1.65 70.95
N LEU A 16 -8.51 2.19 71.59
CA LEU A 16 -9.89 2.06 71.11
C LEU A 16 -10.09 2.71 69.73
N SER A 17 -9.48 3.87 69.47
CA SER A 17 -9.53 4.50 68.14
C SER A 17 -8.83 3.67 67.07
N TYR A 18 -7.69 3.06 67.39
CA TYR A 18 -7.00 2.13 66.49
C TYR A 18 -7.78 0.82 66.30
N GLN A 19 -8.40 0.28 67.36
CA GLN A 19 -9.24 -0.92 67.30
C GLN A 19 -10.47 -0.72 66.41
N SER A 20 -11.16 0.44 66.50
CA SER A 20 -12.24 0.78 65.58
C SER A 20 -11.72 0.82 64.15
N LYS A 21 -10.69 1.63 63.86
CA LYS A 21 -10.14 1.76 62.50
C LYS A 21 -9.63 0.44 61.90
N LEU A 22 -9.08 -0.45 62.74
CA LEU A 22 -8.66 -1.78 62.31
C LEU A 22 -9.85 -2.70 62.01
N LYS A 23 -10.94 -2.59 62.78
CA LYS A 23 -12.20 -3.28 62.50
C LYS A 23 -12.84 -2.74 61.22
N ASP A 24 -12.97 -1.42 61.09
CA ASP A 24 -13.52 -0.75 59.90
C ASP A 24 -12.73 -1.14 58.63
N ALA A 25 -11.40 -1.24 58.74
CA ALA A 25 -10.54 -1.75 57.67
C ALA A 25 -10.71 -3.26 57.42
N ALA A 26 -10.89 -4.09 58.46
CA ALA A 26 -11.12 -5.53 58.30
C ALA A 26 -12.47 -5.83 57.66
N ASP A 27 -13.54 -5.12 58.06
CA ASP A 27 -14.87 -5.22 57.45
C ASP A 27 -14.82 -4.71 55.98
N ALA A 28 -14.07 -3.64 55.69
CA ALA A 28 -13.82 -3.21 54.30
C ALA A 28 -13.04 -4.24 53.48
N TYR A 29 -12.00 -4.87 54.04
CA TYR A 29 -11.27 -5.96 53.37
C TYR A 29 -12.12 -7.21 53.16
N LYS A 30 -13.04 -7.53 54.08
CA LYS A 30 -14.01 -8.62 53.94
C LYS A 30 -14.99 -8.35 52.81
N ASN A 31 -15.57 -7.14 52.76
CA ASN A 31 -16.47 -6.74 51.67
C ASN A 31 -15.75 -6.75 50.31
N LEU A 32 -14.48 -6.32 50.25
CA LEU A 32 -13.65 -6.38 49.04
C LEU A 32 -13.31 -7.82 48.63
N LEU A 33 -13.20 -8.75 49.59
CA LEU A 33 -13.02 -10.18 49.33
C LEU A 33 -14.30 -10.79 48.76
N GLU A 34 -15.45 -10.49 49.34
CA GLU A 34 -16.77 -10.92 48.85
C GLU A 34 -17.07 -10.36 47.45
N GLU A 35 -16.78 -9.08 47.19
CA GLU A 35 -16.86 -8.47 45.86
C GLU A 35 -15.92 -9.18 44.87
N LYS A 36 -14.68 -9.48 45.29
CA LYS A 36 -13.71 -10.24 44.47
C LYS A 36 -14.19 -11.66 44.17
N GLU A 37 -14.83 -12.35 45.12
CA GLU A 37 -15.39 -13.69 44.91
C GLU A 37 -16.58 -13.66 43.94
N ILE A 38 -17.50 -12.70 44.11
CA ILE A 38 -18.61 -12.45 43.17
C ILE A 38 -18.07 -12.11 41.77
N LEU A 39 -17.02 -11.29 41.67
CA LEU A 39 -16.40 -10.93 40.39
C LEU A 39 -15.71 -12.13 39.73
N ASN A 40 -15.01 -12.98 40.50
CA ASN A 40 -14.41 -14.21 39.97
C ASN A 40 -15.48 -15.22 39.52
N ALA A 41 -16.56 -15.38 40.29
CA ALA A 41 -17.70 -16.21 39.87
C ALA A 41 -18.35 -15.69 38.59
N THR A 42 -18.48 -14.36 38.46
CA THR A 42 -19.00 -13.70 37.25
C THR A 42 -18.05 -13.90 36.06
N ILE A 43 -16.73 -13.75 36.24
CA ILE A 43 -15.73 -13.99 35.20
C ILE A 43 -15.73 -15.46 34.77
N SER A 44 -15.77 -16.41 35.70
CA SER A 44 -15.88 -17.84 35.37
C SER A 44 -17.20 -18.18 34.65
N ALA A 45 -18.31 -17.51 34.96
CA ALA A 45 -19.56 -17.65 34.22
C ALA A 45 -19.45 -17.10 32.79
N PHE A 46 -18.74 -15.97 32.57
CA PHE A 46 -18.49 -15.45 31.23
C PHE A 46 -17.51 -16.33 30.42
N SER A 47 -16.41 -16.80 31.01
CA SER A 47 -15.49 -17.73 30.33
C SER A 47 -16.18 -19.04 29.93
N ALA A 48 -17.10 -19.56 30.74
CA ALA A 48 -17.90 -20.73 30.40
C ALA A 48 -18.92 -20.50 29.26
N ILE A 49 -19.19 -19.25 28.88
CA ILE A 49 -20.07 -18.87 27.76
C ILE A 49 -19.27 -18.72 26.45
N ASP A 50 -18.03 -18.24 26.50
CA ASP A 50 -17.20 -18.05 25.28
C ASP A 50 -16.62 -19.36 24.71
N GLU A 51 -16.43 -20.42 25.52
CA GLU A 51 -15.76 -21.65 25.07
C GLU A 51 -16.59 -22.64 24.23
N ASN A 52 -17.91 -22.47 24.08
CA ASN A 52 -18.78 -23.45 23.39
C ASN A 52 -19.72 -22.83 22.34
N GLN A 53 -19.22 -22.69 21.10
CA GLN A 53 -20.05 -22.52 19.91
C GLN A 53 -20.09 -23.78 19.04
N GLU A 54 -20.79 -24.82 19.50
CA GLU A 54 -21.42 -25.79 18.60
C GLU A 54 -22.69 -26.40 19.24
N LEU A 55 -23.43 -27.21 18.49
CA LEU A 55 -24.90 -27.24 18.61
C LEU A 55 -25.50 -28.16 19.68
N SER A 56 -26.55 -27.62 20.31
CA SER A 56 -27.73 -28.32 20.88
C SER A 56 -27.57 -29.22 22.13
N ASN A 57 -27.58 -28.63 23.33
CA ASN A 57 -28.38 -29.15 24.47
C ASN A 57 -28.59 -28.24 25.72
N ASP A 58 -28.35 -26.92 25.67
CA ASP A 58 -28.24 -26.08 26.90
C ASP A 58 -29.38 -25.07 27.19
N LYS A 59 -30.60 -25.23 26.67
CA LYS A 59 -31.70 -24.27 26.95
C LYS A 59 -32.03 -24.14 28.45
N SER A 60 -32.06 -25.25 29.19
CA SER A 60 -32.34 -25.27 30.64
C SER A 60 -31.18 -24.72 31.49
N ARG A 61 -29.93 -24.90 31.04
CA ARG A 61 -28.74 -24.32 31.68
C ARG A 61 -28.59 -22.82 31.41
N ILE A 62 -28.87 -22.36 30.20
CA ILE A 62 -28.93 -20.93 29.88
C ILE A 62 -30.03 -20.26 30.71
N ASP A 63 -31.22 -20.86 30.82
CA ASP A 63 -32.31 -20.31 31.64
C ASP A 63 -32.02 -20.39 33.15
N GLY A 64 -31.25 -21.38 33.60
CA GLY A 64 -30.69 -21.43 34.96
C GLY A 64 -29.66 -20.31 35.22
N ALA A 65 -28.76 -20.08 34.26
CA ALA A 65 -27.74 -19.03 34.33
C ALA A 65 -28.35 -17.62 34.25
N THR A 66 -29.35 -17.39 33.41
CA THR A 66 -30.07 -16.09 33.37
C THR A 66 -30.87 -15.86 34.65
N LYS A 67 -31.47 -16.89 35.25
CA LYS A 67 -32.11 -16.78 36.58
C LYS A 67 -31.11 -16.51 37.70
N GLN A 68 -29.94 -17.17 37.70
CA GLN A 68 -28.87 -16.85 38.64
C GLN A 68 -28.32 -15.44 38.45
N LEU A 69 -28.11 -14.99 37.21
CA LEU A 69 -27.62 -13.65 36.90
C LEU A 69 -28.67 -12.57 37.21
N MET A 70 -29.95 -12.83 36.94
CA MET A 70 -31.07 -11.96 37.34
C MET A 70 -31.19 -11.88 38.86
N ASN A 71 -31.04 -12.99 39.59
CA ASN A 71 -31.01 -13.00 41.05
C ASN A 71 -29.80 -12.22 41.59
N SER A 72 -28.58 -12.47 41.09
CA SER A 72 -27.37 -11.73 41.50
C SER A 72 -27.46 -10.24 41.17
N LEU A 73 -28.06 -9.87 40.04
CA LEU A 73 -28.32 -8.48 39.67
C LEU A 73 -29.40 -7.85 40.57
N ALA A 74 -30.43 -8.60 40.96
CA ALA A 74 -31.42 -8.15 41.94
C ALA A 74 -30.80 -7.98 43.34
N THR A 75 -29.91 -8.88 43.78
CA THR A 75 -29.16 -8.74 45.03
C THR A 75 -28.23 -7.53 44.99
N LEU A 76 -27.47 -7.34 43.90
CA LEU A 76 -26.63 -6.14 43.71
C LEU A 76 -27.44 -4.85 43.62
N SER A 77 -28.64 -4.89 43.03
CA SER A 77 -29.57 -3.75 42.98
C SER A 77 -30.13 -3.43 44.37
N ALA A 78 -30.54 -4.45 45.12
CA ALA A 78 -31.01 -4.34 46.49
C ALA A 78 -29.92 -3.81 47.41
N GLU A 79 -28.71 -4.38 47.37
CA GLU A 79 -27.60 -3.96 48.24
C GLU A 79 -27.06 -2.58 47.87
N LYS A 80 -27.05 -2.21 46.57
CA LYS A 80 -26.82 -0.83 46.13
C LYS A 80 -27.89 0.12 46.68
N SER A 81 -29.17 -0.26 46.61
CA SER A 81 -30.25 0.56 47.16
C SER A 81 -30.21 0.64 48.68
N ARG A 82 -29.68 -0.39 49.36
CA ARG A 82 -29.49 -0.46 50.81
C ARG A 82 -28.31 0.41 51.26
N MET A 83 -27.20 0.40 50.52
CA MET A 83 -26.05 1.28 50.74
C MET A 83 -26.40 2.75 50.45
N GLU A 84 -27.21 3.03 49.42
CA GLU A 84 -27.75 4.38 49.20
C GLU A 84 -28.68 4.79 50.36
N ALA A 85 -29.54 3.89 50.83
CA ALA A 85 -30.42 4.15 51.98
C ALA A 85 -29.64 4.41 53.28
N SER A 86 -28.58 3.63 53.58
CA SER A 86 -27.74 3.88 54.76
C SER A 86 -26.94 5.17 54.61
N PHE A 87 -26.37 5.46 53.43
CA PHE A 87 -25.63 6.70 53.20
C PHE A 87 -26.52 7.95 53.32
N GLN A 88 -27.77 7.89 52.85
CA GLN A 88 -28.75 8.97 53.04
C GLN A 88 -29.22 9.05 54.51
N ALA A 89 -29.27 7.93 55.25
CA ALA A 89 -29.55 7.93 56.68
C ALA A 89 -28.41 8.56 57.49
N ASP A 90 -27.15 8.21 57.21
CA ASP A 90 -25.97 8.81 57.86
C ASP A 90 -25.85 10.30 57.54
N LYS A 91 -26.07 10.69 56.29
CA LYS A 91 -26.15 12.09 55.85
C LYS A 91 -27.28 12.88 56.52
N LYS A 92 -28.38 12.21 56.89
CA LYS A 92 -29.46 12.81 57.71
C LYS A 92 -29.07 12.89 59.19
N SER A 93 -28.43 11.85 59.72
CA SER A 93 -27.90 11.79 61.09
C SER A 93 -26.86 12.90 61.35
N LEU A 94 -25.85 13.02 60.48
CA LEU A 94 -24.83 14.07 60.54
C LEU A 94 -25.42 15.48 60.44
N ARG A 95 -26.48 15.68 59.64
CA ARG A 95 -27.22 16.96 59.61
C ARG A 95 -27.95 17.24 60.93
N GLN A 96 -28.52 16.22 61.55
CA GLN A 96 -29.21 16.34 62.84
C GLN A 96 -28.22 16.58 63.99
N GLU A 97 -27.06 15.91 63.99
CA GLU A 97 -25.98 16.14 64.95
C GLU A 97 -25.38 17.54 64.80
N LEU A 98 -25.20 18.03 63.57
CA LEU A 98 -24.73 19.40 63.30
C LEU A 98 -25.74 20.44 63.81
N LEU A 99 -27.05 20.25 63.55
CA LEU A 99 -28.10 21.11 64.11
C LEU A 99 -28.14 21.09 65.65
N GLN A 100 -27.90 19.93 66.29
CA GLN A 100 -27.80 19.83 67.75
C GLN A 100 -26.57 20.56 68.29
N LYS A 101 -25.42 20.48 67.59
CA LYS A 101 -24.20 21.21 67.95
C LYS A 101 -24.39 22.72 67.78
N ASP A 102 -25.01 23.19 66.69
CA ASP A 102 -25.35 24.61 66.50
C ASP A 102 -26.34 25.11 67.55
N ALA A 103 -27.35 24.32 67.93
CA ALA A 103 -28.26 24.63 69.02
C ALA A 103 -27.50 24.78 70.36
N LYS A 104 -26.61 23.85 70.69
CA LYS A 104 -25.79 23.91 71.93
C LYS A 104 -24.81 25.07 71.90
N ILE A 105 -24.22 25.39 70.75
CA ILE A 105 -23.37 26.58 70.55
C ILE A 105 -24.16 27.86 70.79
N ASN A 106 -25.42 27.93 70.36
CA ASN A 106 -26.27 29.11 70.58
C ASN A 106 -26.75 29.22 72.04
N GLU A 107 -27.07 28.10 72.69
CA GLU A 107 -27.33 28.05 74.14
C GLU A 107 -26.12 28.56 74.95
N LEU A 108 -24.90 28.12 74.60
CA LEU A 108 -23.66 28.58 75.24
C LEU A 108 -23.34 30.07 74.96
N LYS A 109 -23.69 30.59 73.78
CA LYS A 109 -23.63 32.04 73.50
C LYS A 109 -24.62 32.81 74.38
N GLU A 110 -25.82 32.28 74.61
CA GLU A 110 -26.79 32.90 75.50
C GLU A 110 -26.35 32.87 76.96
N THR A 111 -25.87 31.75 77.50
CA THR A 111 -25.39 31.69 78.89
C THR A 111 -24.20 32.62 79.10
N LEU A 112 -23.25 32.70 78.15
CA LEU A 112 -22.15 33.66 78.17
C LEU A 112 -22.66 35.11 78.13
N LYS A 113 -23.68 35.42 77.31
CA LYS A 113 -24.33 36.75 77.29
C LYS A 113 -25.00 37.08 78.62
N ARG A 114 -25.71 36.13 79.24
CA ARG A 114 -26.37 36.27 80.55
C ARG A 114 -25.35 36.50 81.67
N MET A 115 -24.25 35.74 81.72
CA MET A 115 -23.15 35.96 82.66
C MET A 115 -22.51 37.33 82.46
N LYS A 116 -22.27 37.76 81.21
CA LYS A 116 -21.74 39.09 80.93
C LYS A 116 -22.65 40.20 81.43
N THR A 117 -23.98 40.10 81.23
CA THR A 117 -24.93 41.07 81.80
C THR A 117 -25.00 41.00 83.32
N HIS A 118 -24.79 39.83 83.93
CA HIS A 118 -24.73 39.70 85.39
C HIS A 118 -23.52 40.43 85.96
N HIS A 119 -22.31 40.17 85.46
CA HIS A 119 -21.10 40.91 85.86
C HIS A 119 -21.19 42.42 85.57
N GLN A 120 -21.92 42.84 84.54
CA GLN A 120 -22.21 44.26 84.33
C GLN A 120 -23.10 44.83 85.45
N MET A 121 -24.19 44.15 85.83
CA MET A 121 -25.02 44.58 86.97
C MET A 121 -24.27 44.52 88.31
N GLU A 122 -23.40 43.53 88.51
CA GLU A 122 -22.55 43.43 89.70
C GLU A 122 -21.55 44.59 89.77
N THR A 123 -20.84 44.90 88.67
CA THR A 123 -19.90 46.04 88.64
C THR A 123 -20.61 47.39 88.79
N GLU A 124 -21.82 47.56 88.26
CA GLU A 124 -22.67 48.72 88.55
C GLU A 124 -23.07 48.78 90.04
N SER A 125 -23.45 47.65 90.64
CA SER A 125 -23.77 47.55 92.07
C SER A 125 -22.57 47.88 92.96
N PHE A 126 -21.37 47.41 92.61
CA PHE A 126 -20.14 47.74 93.33
C PHE A 126 -19.77 49.22 93.19
N LYS A 127 -19.94 49.85 92.01
CA LYS A 127 -19.78 51.31 91.85
C LYS A 127 -20.76 52.08 92.74
N LEU A 128 -22.04 51.69 92.76
CA LEU A 128 -23.07 52.34 93.57
C LEU A 128 -22.78 52.21 95.07
N LYS A 129 -22.27 51.04 95.52
CA LYS A 129 -21.79 50.85 96.89
C LYS A 129 -20.57 51.71 97.20
N LEU A 130 -19.61 51.83 96.28
CA LEU A 130 -18.44 52.71 96.44
C LEU A 130 -18.86 54.17 96.61
N VAL A 131 -19.72 54.68 95.71
CA VAL A 131 -20.29 56.04 95.79
C VAL A 131 -21.12 56.26 97.06
N SER A 132 -21.71 55.21 97.63
CA SER A 132 -22.37 55.27 98.93
C SER A 132 -21.38 55.36 100.09
N CYS A 133 -20.27 54.60 100.05
CA CYS A 133 -19.20 54.70 101.04
C CYS A 133 -18.50 56.06 100.98
N ASP A 134 -18.20 56.57 99.78
CA ASP A 134 -17.58 57.88 99.58
C ASP A 134 -18.45 59.02 100.17
N ARG A 135 -19.78 58.88 100.12
CA ARG A 135 -20.75 59.80 100.77
C ARG A 135 -20.85 59.62 102.28
N MET A 136 -20.49 58.48 102.83
CA MET A 136 -20.43 58.26 104.29
C MET A 136 -19.07 58.65 104.89
N LEU A 137 -18.05 58.85 104.06
CA LEU A 137 -16.71 59.30 104.49
C LEU A 137 -16.54 60.84 104.49
N THR A 138 -17.52 61.61 104.02
CA THR A 138 -17.48 63.08 104.01
C THR A 138 -17.99 63.75 105.28
N ASP A 139 -18.84 63.07 106.07
CA ASP A 139 -19.46 63.61 107.28
C ASP A 139 -19.12 62.77 108.52
N GLU A 140 -18.02 63.12 109.22
CA GLU A 140 -18.04 63.17 110.69
C GLU A 140 -16.87 63.98 111.28
N ARG A 141 -17.10 64.61 112.43
CA ARG A 141 -16.10 65.27 113.27
C ARG A 141 -16.40 65.01 114.76
N PRO A 142 -15.40 65.11 115.65
CA PRO A 142 -15.18 64.01 116.61
C PRO A 142 -15.56 64.34 118.05
N ILE A 143 -15.73 63.29 118.85
CA ILE A 143 -15.73 63.35 120.31
C ILE A 143 -14.66 62.37 120.85
N LYS A 144 -14.02 62.77 121.96
CA LYS A 144 -12.94 62.04 122.63
C LYS A 144 -13.48 61.17 123.78
N GLU A 145 -12.54 60.46 124.44
CA GLU A 145 -12.63 59.98 125.82
C GLU A 145 -13.58 58.76 126.01
N ASN A 146 -13.30 57.79 126.89
CA ASN A 146 -12.31 57.77 127.97
C ASN A 146 -11.80 56.35 128.31
N LEU A 147 -10.70 56.28 129.07
CA LEU A 147 -10.34 55.16 129.99
C LEU A 147 -10.45 53.70 129.48
N GLY A 148 -9.65 53.33 128.48
CA GLY A 148 -9.42 51.90 128.14
C GLY A 148 -8.12 51.58 127.39
N ALA A 149 -7.26 52.57 127.17
CA ALA A 149 -6.26 52.58 126.09
C ALA A 149 -5.34 51.35 126.06
N ASP A 150 -4.56 51.03 127.10
CA ASP A 150 -3.51 50.00 126.99
C ASP A 150 -4.00 48.55 126.82
N LYS A 151 -5.26 48.24 127.16
CA LYS A 151 -5.88 46.96 126.80
C LYS A 151 -6.47 47.00 125.39
N ILE A 152 -7.30 48.00 125.11
CA ILE A 152 -7.98 48.14 123.81
C ILE A 152 -6.94 48.33 122.69
N VAL A 153 -5.82 49.02 122.91
CA VAL A 153 -4.72 49.15 121.95
C VAL A 153 -3.92 47.85 121.80
N LYS A 154 -3.85 46.98 122.81
CA LYS A 154 -3.23 45.65 122.65
C LYS A 154 -4.15 44.69 121.90
N GLU A 155 -5.44 44.68 122.23
CA GLU A 155 -6.45 43.88 121.53
C GLU A 155 -6.61 44.38 120.08
N LEU A 156 -6.73 45.69 119.85
CA LEU A 156 -6.73 46.27 118.50
C LEU A 156 -5.41 46.06 117.76
N ASN A 157 -4.23 46.14 118.39
CA ASN A 157 -2.97 45.85 117.69
C ASN A 157 -2.86 44.36 117.31
N GLN A 158 -3.31 43.45 118.18
CA GLN A 158 -3.37 42.03 117.85
C GLN A 158 -4.38 41.76 116.74
N GLU A 159 -5.61 42.29 116.84
CA GLU A 159 -6.65 42.16 115.80
C GLU A 159 -6.20 42.81 114.48
N LEU A 160 -5.43 43.90 114.52
CA LEU A 160 -4.88 44.60 113.35
C LEU A 160 -3.65 43.88 112.76
N ASP A 161 -2.85 43.16 113.56
CA ASP A 161 -1.79 42.28 113.07
C ASP A 161 -2.36 40.96 112.51
N GLU A 162 -3.44 40.45 113.09
CA GLU A 162 -4.25 39.36 112.52
C GLU A 162 -4.90 39.81 111.20
N ARG A 163 -5.47 41.04 111.13
CA ARG A 163 -5.98 41.64 109.88
C ARG A 163 -4.90 41.86 108.84
N LYS A 164 -3.69 42.27 109.22
CA LYS A 164 -2.53 42.36 108.30
C LYS A 164 -2.17 40.98 107.76
N LYS A 165 -2.20 39.95 108.61
CA LYS A 165 -1.89 38.58 108.21
C LYS A 165 -2.95 38.05 107.23
N GLU A 166 -4.23 38.19 107.56
CA GLU A 166 -5.33 37.90 106.62
C GLU A 166 -5.15 38.66 105.29
N LEU A 167 -4.83 39.95 105.35
CA LEU A 167 -4.60 40.78 104.15
C LEU A 167 -3.39 40.30 103.33
N GLU A 168 -2.32 39.82 103.97
CA GLU A 168 -1.15 39.28 103.28
C GLU A 168 -1.44 37.90 102.68
N ASP A 169 -2.19 37.05 103.38
CA ASP A 169 -2.69 35.77 102.86
C ASP A 169 -3.63 36.00 101.65
N TYR A 170 -4.55 36.98 101.74
CA TYR A 170 -5.36 37.43 100.59
C TYR A 170 -4.52 38.00 99.44
N LYS A 171 -3.39 38.69 99.69
CA LYS A 171 -2.47 39.10 98.62
C LYS A 171 -1.78 37.90 97.98
N ASN A 172 -1.37 36.92 98.77
CA ASN A 172 -0.71 35.70 98.29
C ASN A 172 -1.66 34.89 97.40
N ASP A 173 -2.92 34.70 97.82
CA ASP A 173 -3.96 34.06 97.03
C ASP A 173 -4.28 34.83 95.75
N ASN A 174 -4.40 36.17 95.81
CA ASN A 174 -4.56 37.00 94.61
C ASN A 174 -3.35 36.90 93.67
N GLN A 175 -2.12 36.80 94.19
CA GLN A 175 -0.92 36.61 93.37
C GLN A 175 -0.89 35.21 92.73
N TYR A 176 -1.38 34.19 93.42
CA TYR A 176 -1.55 32.84 92.88
C TYR A 176 -2.61 32.81 91.77
N LEU A 177 -3.78 33.38 92.01
CA LEU A 177 -4.86 33.55 91.03
C LEU A 177 -4.38 34.33 89.79
N MET A 178 -3.63 35.42 89.96
CA MET A 178 -3.07 36.18 88.84
C MET A 178 -2.06 35.37 88.02
N LYS A 179 -1.20 34.57 88.66
CA LYS A 179 -0.28 33.64 87.97
C LYS A 179 -1.06 32.58 87.18
N GLU A 180 -2.14 32.04 87.72
CA GLU A 180 -2.94 31.02 87.04
C GLU A 180 -3.80 31.60 85.90
N ILE A 181 -4.31 32.83 86.05
CA ILE A 181 -4.94 33.58 84.94
C ILE A 181 -3.92 33.81 83.80
N GLU A 182 -2.67 34.16 84.12
CA GLU A 182 -1.60 34.31 83.12
C GLU A 182 -1.25 32.97 82.44
N ASN A 183 -1.22 31.85 83.20
CA ASN A 183 -1.05 30.50 82.65
C ASN A 183 -2.18 30.13 81.67
N LEU A 184 -3.44 30.30 82.07
CA LEU A 184 -4.63 29.98 81.25
C LEU A 184 -4.71 30.86 80.00
N LYS A 185 -4.35 32.15 80.12
CA LYS A 185 -4.22 33.10 79.00
C LYS A 185 -3.16 32.66 77.98
N ASN A 186 -2.03 32.15 78.45
CA ASN A 186 -0.97 31.61 77.60
C ASN A 186 -1.36 30.28 76.93
N GLN A 187 -2.07 29.38 77.63
CA GLN A 187 -2.64 28.17 77.04
C GLN A 187 -3.66 28.52 75.94
N LEU A 188 -4.58 29.45 76.20
CA LEU A 188 -5.58 29.93 75.24
C LEU A 188 -4.94 30.60 74.01
N MET A 189 -3.80 31.27 74.16
CA MET A 189 -3.00 31.78 73.03
C MET A 189 -2.38 30.65 72.20
N SER A 190 -1.86 29.59 72.84
CA SER A 190 -1.35 28.40 72.14
C SER A 190 -2.45 27.71 71.32
N GLU A 191 -3.66 27.56 71.87
CA GLU A 191 -4.79 26.98 71.13
C GLU A 191 -5.27 27.87 69.99
N LYS A 192 -5.25 29.20 70.15
CA LYS A 192 -5.56 30.17 69.09
C LYS A 192 -4.54 30.16 67.95
N LEU A 193 -3.30 29.72 68.20
CA LEU A 193 -2.30 29.49 67.14
C LEU A 193 -2.55 28.14 66.45
N LYS A 194 -2.71 27.05 67.20
CA LYS A 194 -3.02 25.71 66.66
C LYS A 194 -4.29 25.72 65.80
N THR A 195 -5.33 26.42 66.22
CA THR A 195 -6.58 26.53 65.44
C THR A 195 -6.41 27.37 64.17
N ARG A 196 -5.52 28.36 64.13
CA ARG A 196 -5.14 29.05 62.88
C ARG A 196 -4.41 28.12 61.92
N GLU A 197 -3.39 27.39 62.40
CA GLU A 197 -2.66 26.41 61.57
C GLU A 197 -3.58 25.34 60.98
N ILE A 198 -4.53 24.82 61.77
CA ILE A 198 -5.51 23.84 61.31
C ILE A 198 -6.39 24.46 60.20
N ASN A 199 -6.89 25.68 60.39
CA ASN A 199 -7.68 26.38 59.36
C ASN A 199 -6.89 26.66 58.07
N GLU A 200 -5.59 26.97 58.17
CA GLU A 200 -4.71 27.16 57.01
C GLU A 200 -4.45 25.84 56.27
N LYS A 201 -4.16 24.76 57.01
CA LYS A 201 -4.01 23.40 56.45
C LYS A 201 -5.32 22.92 55.80
N SER A 202 -6.49 23.23 56.38
CA SER A 202 -7.80 22.96 55.77
C SER A 202 -8.02 23.75 54.48
N ARG A 203 -7.63 25.04 54.42
CA ARG A 203 -7.72 25.86 53.20
C ARG A 203 -6.82 25.35 52.08
N GLN A 204 -5.60 24.91 52.41
CA GLN A 204 -4.69 24.27 51.47
C GLN A 204 -5.28 22.95 50.94
N LEU A 205 -5.89 22.15 51.81
CA LEU A 205 -6.54 20.89 51.43
C LEU A 205 -7.76 21.11 50.51
N THR A 206 -8.57 22.15 50.75
CA THR A 206 -9.69 22.48 49.87
C THR A 206 -9.22 22.98 48.50
N ALA A 207 -8.20 23.84 48.44
CA ALA A 207 -7.63 24.31 47.16
C ALA A 207 -7.06 23.14 46.33
N LEU A 208 -6.34 22.22 46.98
CA LEU A 208 -5.80 21.01 46.33
C LEU A 208 -6.90 20.01 45.93
N HIS A 209 -8.06 20.03 46.60
CA HIS A 209 -9.24 19.27 46.16
C HIS A 209 -9.91 19.92 44.94
N GLU A 210 -10.06 21.25 44.91
CA GLU A 210 -10.60 22.00 43.76
C GLU A 210 -9.72 21.83 42.51
N GLU A 211 -8.39 21.87 42.66
CA GLU A 211 -7.43 21.58 41.59
C GLU A 211 -7.60 20.16 41.03
N LYS A 212 -7.75 19.16 41.90
CA LYS A 212 -8.03 17.76 41.49
C LYS A 212 -9.38 17.63 40.80
N VAL A 213 -10.43 18.30 41.28
CA VAL A 213 -11.75 18.32 40.63
C VAL A 213 -11.67 18.98 39.24
N GLN A 214 -10.86 20.02 39.08
CA GLN A 214 -10.62 20.65 37.77
C GLN A 214 -9.86 19.73 36.82
N MET A 215 -8.80 19.05 37.27
CA MET A 215 -8.10 18.02 36.49
C MET A 215 -9.03 16.88 36.08
N ILE A 216 -9.93 16.43 36.96
CA ILE A 216 -10.93 15.39 36.64
C ILE A 216 -11.89 15.87 35.55
N LYS A 217 -12.43 17.10 35.65
CA LYS A 217 -13.29 17.69 34.60
C LYS A 217 -12.57 17.75 33.25
N GLU A 218 -11.33 18.20 33.22
CA GLU A 218 -10.52 18.21 32.00
C GLU A 218 -10.26 16.80 31.45
N PHE A 219 -10.04 15.82 32.32
CA PHE A 219 -9.83 14.42 31.91
C PHE A 219 -11.11 13.83 31.31
N SER A 220 -12.28 14.07 31.92
CA SER A 220 -13.58 13.73 31.35
C SER A 220 -13.80 14.37 29.99
N GLN A 221 -13.51 15.68 29.83
CA GLN A 221 -13.64 16.35 28.54
C GLN A 221 -12.66 15.79 27.47
N LYS A 222 -11.47 15.36 27.88
CA LYS A 222 -10.50 14.67 27.02
C LYS A 222 -10.95 13.25 26.66
N LEU A 223 -11.70 12.56 27.52
CA LEU A 223 -12.35 11.27 27.21
C LEU A 223 -13.53 11.45 26.23
N ASP A 224 -14.46 12.38 26.50
CA ASP A 224 -15.57 12.71 25.59
C ASP A 224 -15.09 13.00 24.16
N ASN A 225 -14.01 13.77 24.02
CA ASN A 225 -13.44 14.12 22.73
C ASN A 225 -12.78 12.92 22.04
N ARG A 226 -12.12 12.03 22.80
CA ARG A 226 -11.61 10.75 22.28
C ARG A 226 -12.73 9.80 21.86
N GLU A 227 -13.85 9.78 22.57
CA GLU A 227 -15.00 8.94 22.20
C GLU A 227 -15.68 9.47 20.92
N LYS A 228 -15.81 10.79 20.77
CA LYS A 228 -16.27 11.44 19.53
C LYS A 228 -15.34 11.15 18.35
N GLN A 229 -14.02 11.23 18.55
CA GLN A 229 -13.02 10.83 17.55
C GLN A 229 -13.12 9.34 17.20
N SER A 230 -13.26 8.45 18.20
CA SER A 230 -13.44 7.01 17.98
C SER A 230 -14.70 6.70 17.17
N LYS A 231 -15.82 7.37 17.46
CA LYS A 231 -17.07 7.28 16.67
C LYS A 231 -16.88 7.79 15.23
N PHE A 232 -16.17 8.91 15.04
CA PHE A 232 -15.84 9.41 13.70
C PHE A 232 -14.98 8.41 12.90
N TYR A 233 -13.91 7.88 13.50
CA TYR A 233 -13.06 6.87 12.85
C TYR A 233 -13.81 5.56 12.59
N LYS A 234 -14.72 5.13 13.48
CA LYS A 234 -15.57 3.95 13.25
C LYS A 234 -16.48 4.13 12.03
N ASN A 235 -17.14 5.28 11.90
CA ASN A 235 -17.97 5.59 10.74
C ASN A 235 -17.13 5.71 9.46
N SER A 236 -15.95 6.36 9.52
CA SER A 236 -15.03 6.46 8.38
C SER A 236 -14.56 5.07 7.90
N ASN A 237 -14.21 4.18 8.83
CA ASN A 237 -13.83 2.80 8.52
C ASN A 237 -15.01 1.97 7.98
N GLN A 238 -16.26 2.23 8.40
CA GLN A 238 -17.44 1.61 7.81
C GLN A 238 -17.64 2.06 6.37
N ASN A 239 -17.53 3.36 6.08
CA ASN A 239 -17.62 3.91 4.73
C ASN A 239 -16.52 3.31 3.82
N LEU A 240 -15.26 3.26 4.29
CA LEU A 240 -14.14 2.66 3.56
C LEU A 240 -14.35 1.15 3.32
N MET A 241 -14.92 0.41 4.28
CA MET A 241 -15.25 -1.01 4.10
C MET A 241 -16.37 -1.22 3.06
N GLU A 242 -17.35 -0.32 3.00
CA GLU A 242 -18.41 -0.34 1.99
C GLU A 242 -17.88 0.07 0.60
N GLU A 243 -16.99 1.05 0.52
CA GLU A 243 -16.29 1.42 -0.71
C GLU A 243 -15.40 0.27 -1.23
N ILE A 244 -14.60 -0.36 -0.36
CA ILE A 244 -13.80 -1.55 -0.71
C ILE A 244 -14.71 -2.71 -1.16
N LYS A 245 -15.88 -2.90 -0.54
CA LYS A 245 -16.88 -3.90 -0.96
C LYS A 245 -17.46 -3.60 -2.34
N ASN A 246 -17.75 -2.33 -2.63
CA ASN A 246 -18.24 -1.87 -3.93
C ASN A 246 -17.17 -1.99 -5.02
N LEU A 247 -15.92 -1.61 -4.75
CA LEU A 247 -14.77 -1.81 -5.64
C LEU A 247 -14.50 -3.29 -5.91
N LYS A 248 -14.57 -4.15 -4.89
CA LYS A 248 -14.49 -5.62 -5.07
C LYS A 248 -15.63 -6.17 -5.93
N LYS A 249 -16.86 -5.67 -5.77
CA LYS A 249 -17.98 -6.04 -6.65
C LYS A 249 -17.71 -5.60 -8.10
N GLN A 250 -17.31 -4.34 -8.31
CA GLN A 250 -16.99 -3.80 -9.62
C GLN A 250 -15.87 -4.59 -10.31
N HIS A 251 -14.79 -4.94 -9.59
CA HIS A 251 -13.70 -5.76 -10.12
C HIS A 251 -14.13 -7.20 -10.43
N MET A 252 -15.02 -7.80 -9.62
CA MET A 252 -15.60 -9.11 -9.95
C MET A 252 -16.49 -9.05 -11.20
N ASP A 253 -17.24 -7.97 -11.38
CA ASP A 253 -18.13 -7.81 -12.54
C ASP A 253 -17.34 -7.45 -13.82
N THR A 254 -16.28 -6.64 -13.75
CA THR A 254 -15.36 -6.44 -14.90
C THR A 254 -14.70 -7.75 -15.30
N LEU A 255 -14.16 -8.52 -14.35
CA LEU A 255 -13.49 -9.80 -14.61
C LEU A 255 -14.44 -10.85 -15.21
N LYS A 256 -15.73 -10.85 -14.84
CA LYS A 256 -16.77 -11.62 -15.56
C LYS A 256 -16.92 -11.17 -17.01
N THR A 257 -17.02 -9.85 -17.27
CA THR A 257 -17.16 -9.35 -18.65
C THR A 257 -15.93 -9.62 -19.50
N GLU A 258 -14.72 -9.58 -18.93
CA GLU A 258 -13.49 -9.94 -19.64
C GLU A 258 -13.41 -11.44 -19.91
N LYS A 259 -13.78 -12.29 -18.94
CA LYS A 259 -13.89 -13.74 -19.16
C LYS A 259 -14.91 -14.08 -20.26
N GLN A 260 -16.02 -13.35 -20.35
CA GLN A 260 -17.00 -13.53 -21.43
C GLN A 260 -16.47 -12.99 -22.77
N LYS A 261 -15.81 -11.83 -22.80
CA LYS A 261 -15.13 -11.33 -24.02
C LYS A 261 -14.08 -12.31 -24.53
N ALA A 262 -13.28 -12.90 -23.63
CA ALA A 262 -12.30 -13.92 -23.96
C ALA A 262 -12.96 -15.20 -24.51
N LYS A 263 -14.06 -15.66 -23.92
CA LYS A 263 -14.85 -16.79 -24.45
C LYS A 263 -15.37 -16.49 -25.87
N ASN A 264 -16.03 -15.36 -26.07
CA ASN A 264 -16.56 -14.92 -27.37
C ASN A 264 -15.44 -14.73 -28.41
N ALA A 265 -14.25 -14.29 -27.99
CA ALA A 265 -13.08 -14.18 -28.87
C ALA A 265 -12.55 -15.57 -29.26
N ASN A 266 -12.47 -16.50 -28.32
CA ASN A 266 -12.01 -17.86 -28.57
C ASN A 266 -12.98 -18.65 -29.47
N GLU A 267 -14.30 -18.41 -29.32
CA GLU A 267 -15.33 -18.94 -30.24
C GLU A 267 -15.19 -18.37 -31.66
N LYS A 268 -14.84 -17.09 -31.81
CA LYS A 268 -14.53 -16.50 -33.12
C LYS A 268 -13.22 -17.02 -33.72
N PHE A 269 -12.20 -17.28 -32.89
CA PHE A 269 -10.97 -17.94 -33.35
C PHE A 269 -11.25 -19.36 -33.84
N LEU A 270 -12.10 -20.12 -33.15
CA LEU A 270 -12.50 -21.46 -33.58
C LEU A 270 -13.26 -21.41 -34.92
N GLN A 271 -14.26 -20.53 -35.07
CA GLN A 271 -14.96 -20.32 -36.34
C GLN A 271 -14.02 -19.90 -37.49
N LEU A 272 -12.96 -19.15 -37.19
CA LEU A 272 -11.94 -18.80 -38.17
C LEU A 272 -11.04 -19.99 -38.52
N THR A 273 -10.65 -20.84 -37.55
CA THR A 273 -9.88 -22.06 -37.86
C THR A 273 -10.70 -23.05 -38.68
N ASP A 274 -11.97 -23.25 -38.36
CA ASP A 274 -12.88 -24.14 -39.10
C ASP A 274 -13.00 -23.68 -40.57
N LEU A 275 -13.19 -22.38 -40.79
CA LEU A 275 -13.29 -21.77 -42.13
C LEU A 275 -11.94 -21.66 -42.86
N HIS A 276 -10.82 -21.76 -42.14
CA HIS A 276 -9.50 -21.95 -42.74
C HIS A 276 -9.27 -23.41 -43.13
N GLU A 277 -9.71 -24.37 -42.33
CA GLU A 277 -9.60 -25.80 -42.62
C GLU A 277 -10.48 -26.19 -43.82
N GLU A 278 -11.72 -25.70 -43.90
CA GLU A 278 -12.60 -25.86 -45.08
C GLU A 278 -11.92 -25.34 -46.37
N LYS A 279 -11.25 -24.18 -46.30
CA LYS A 279 -10.50 -23.63 -47.43
C LYS A 279 -9.29 -24.47 -47.81
N VAL A 280 -8.57 -25.04 -46.83
CA VAL A 280 -7.47 -25.97 -47.09
C VAL A 280 -8.00 -27.24 -47.76
N GLN A 281 -9.07 -27.86 -47.25
CA GLN A 281 -9.69 -29.04 -47.85
C GLN A 281 -10.17 -28.79 -49.29
N ASN A 282 -10.73 -27.61 -49.58
CA ASN A 282 -11.14 -27.21 -50.93
C ASN A 282 -9.92 -27.04 -51.86
N LEU A 283 -8.85 -26.37 -51.40
CA LEU A 283 -7.60 -26.24 -52.14
C LEU A 283 -6.90 -27.59 -52.38
N GLU A 284 -6.95 -28.52 -51.42
CA GLU A 284 -6.44 -29.88 -51.57
C GLU A 284 -7.27 -30.70 -52.58
N SER A 285 -8.60 -30.52 -52.58
CA SER A 285 -9.49 -31.11 -53.59
C SER A 285 -9.14 -30.62 -54.99
N GLN A 286 -9.04 -29.30 -55.19
CA GLN A 286 -8.63 -28.69 -56.46
C GLN A 286 -7.23 -29.15 -56.89
N LEU A 287 -6.27 -29.24 -55.95
CA LEU A 287 -4.93 -29.74 -56.22
C LEU A 287 -4.93 -31.23 -56.63
N ASN A 288 -5.83 -32.04 -56.08
CA ASN A 288 -5.97 -33.45 -56.46
C ASN A 288 -6.66 -33.63 -57.81
N GLU A 289 -7.64 -32.80 -58.16
CA GLU A 289 -8.20 -32.72 -59.51
C GLU A 289 -7.14 -32.26 -60.54
N LEU A 290 -6.30 -31.30 -60.17
CA LEU A 290 -5.18 -30.85 -61.00
C LEU A 290 -4.14 -31.98 -61.21
N LYS A 291 -3.81 -32.77 -60.17
CA LYS A 291 -2.97 -33.97 -60.32
C LYS A 291 -3.60 -35.01 -61.26
N LEU A 292 -4.90 -35.24 -61.17
CA LEU A 292 -5.62 -36.19 -62.02
C LEU A 292 -5.65 -35.74 -63.49
N THR A 293 -5.82 -34.45 -63.77
CA THR A 293 -5.74 -33.92 -65.15
C THR A 293 -4.31 -33.99 -65.68
N VAL A 294 -3.29 -33.66 -64.89
CA VAL A 294 -1.87 -33.82 -65.26
C VAL A 294 -1.53 -35.28 -65.56
N ALA A 295 -2.02 -36.24 -64.78
CA ALA A 295 -1.83 -37.67 -65.04
C ALA A 295 -2.43 -38.09 -66.40
N ARG A 296 -3.67 -37.68 -66.70
CA ARG A 296 -4.30 -37.93 -68.02
C ARG A 296 -3.50 -37.32 -69.17
N TYR A 297 -2.92 -36.13 -69.01
CA TYR A 297 -2.04 -35.53 -70.02
C TYR A 297 -0.71 -36.28 -70.18
N GLN A 298 -0.20 -36.94 -69.14
CA GLN A 298 0.97 -37.81 -69.22
C GLN A 298 0.65 -39.12 -69.95
N GLU A 299 -0.48 -39.76 -69.63
CA GLU A 299 -0.98 -40.95 -70.35
C GLU A 299 -1.20 -40.68 -71.85
N LEU A 300 -1.78 -39.52 -72.19
CA LEU A 300 -1.98 -39.10 -73.58
C LEU A 300 -0.62 -38.88 -74.28
N ARG A 301 0.31 -38.16 -73.63
CA ARG A 301 1.67 -37.95 -74.15
C ARG A 301 2.42 -39.27 -74.39
N GLU A 302 2.27 -40.26 -73.50
CA GLU A 302 2.83 -41.59 -73.71
C GLU A 302 2.21 -42.31 -74.91
N LYS A 303 0.90 -42.20 -75.10
CA LYS A 303 0.19 -42.77 -76.25
C LYS A 303 0.70 -42.13 -77.56
N ASP A 304 0.85 -40.80 -77.58
CA ASP A 304 1.39 -40.07 -78.71
C ASP A 304 2.85 -40.44 -78.99
N GLN A 305 3.70 -40.58 -77.96
CA GLN A 305 5.07 -41.07 -78.11
C GLN A 305 5.14 -42.49 -78.69
N LYS A 306 4.26 -43.39 -78.25
CA LYS A 306 4.14 -44.76 -78.80
C LYS A 306 3.72 -44.70 -80.27
N SER A 307 2.74 -43.87 -80.62
CA SER A 307 2.32 -43.63 -82.01
C SER A 307 3.43 -43.04 -82.90
N ILE A 308 4.18 -42.05 -82.40
CA ILE A 308 5.34 -41.46 -83.11
C ILE A 308 6.44 -42.52 -83.30
N TYR A 309 6.67 -43.40 -82.32
CA TYR A 309 7.63 -44.50 -82.45
C TYR A 309 7.22 -45.51 -83.53
N HIS A 310 5.94 -45.90 -83.57
CA HIS A 310 5.42 -46.75 -84.65
C HIS A 310 5.55 -46.09 -86.03
N LEU A 311 5.16 -44.82 -86.17
CA LEU A 311 5.30 -44.06 -87.42
C LEU A 311 6.78 -43.98 -87.86
N LYS A 312 7.70 -43.67 -86.95
CA LYS A 312 9.14 -43.65 -87.23
C LYS A 312 9.65 -45.00 -87.73
N ASN A 313 9.21 -46.11 -87.13
CA ASN A 313 9.59 -47.44 -87.59
C ASN A 313 9.02 -47.74 -88.99
N THR A 314 7.78 -47.36 -89.29
CA THR A 314 7.22 -47.51 -90.66
C THR A 314 7.95 -46.64 -91.69
N ILE A 315 8.41 -45.44 -91.34
CA ILE A 315 9.22 -44.59 -92.21
C ILE A 315 10.59 -45.20 -92.47
N ILE A 316 11.23 -45.80 -91.45
CA ILE A 316 12.49 -46.53 -91.60
C ILE A 316 12.31 -47.75 -92.53
N GLN A 317 11.23 -48.50 -92.38
CA GLN A 317 10.92 -49.64 -93.25
C GLN A 317 10.71 -49.19 -94.70
N LEU A 318 9.83 -48.21 -94.94
CA LEU A 318 9.59 -47.65 -96.27
C LEU A 318 10.86 -47.05 -96.90
N SER A 319 11.74 -46.43 -96.10
CA SER A 319 13.04 -45.94 -96.58
C SER A 319 13.96 -47.09 -97.02
N GLY A 320 13.96 -48.21 -96.30
CA GLY A 320 14.70 -49.41 -96.68
C GLY A 320 14.13 -50.07 -97.95
N ASP A 321 12.80 -50.13 -98.07
CA ASP A 321 12.12 -50.65 -99.26
C ASP A 321 12.42 -49.77 -100.50
N ILE A 322 12.39 -48.45 -100.36
CA ILE A 322 12.79 -47.50 -101.40
C ILE A 322 14.28 -47.67 -101.76
N GLU A 323 15.18 -47.83 -100.79
CA GLU A 323 16.61 -48.05 -101.05
C GLU A 323 16.86 -49.39 -101.76
N ASN A 324 16.08 -50.43 -101.44
CA ASN A 324 16.12 -51.73 -102.13
C ASN A 324 15.61 -51.62 -103.58
N VAL A 325 14.52 -50.88 -103.83
CA VAL A 325 14.05 -50.57 -105.19
C VAL A 325 15.08 -49.76 -105.97
N TYR A 326 15.77 -48.80 -105.33
CA TYR A 326 16.85 -48.02 -105.95
C TYR A 326 18.06 -48.89 -106.31
N LYS A 327 18.44 -49.84 -105.45
CA LYS A 327 19.51 -50.82 -105.73
C LYS A 327 19.13 -51.77 -106.86
N GLN A 328 17.89 -52.27 -106.87
CA GLN A 328 17.40 -53.16 -107.91
C GLN A 328 17.34 -52.45 -109.27
N THR A 329 16.73 -51.27 -109.35
CA THR A 329 16.67 -50.48 -110.59
C THR A 329 18.05 -50.02 -111.06
N SER A 330 18.97 -49.67 -110.16
CA SER A 330 20.38 -49.38 -110.51
C SER A 330 21.11 -50.60 -111.06
N LYS A 331 20.85 -51.79 -110.51
CA LYS A 331 21.36 -53.06 -111.05
C LYS A 331 20.77 -53.35 -112.44
N ASP A 332 19.45 -53.25 -112.61
CA ASP A 332 18.80 -53.48 -113.91
C ASP A 332 19.31 -52.49 -114.98
N PHE A 333 19.60 -51.24 -114.58
CA PHE A 333 20.20 -50.25 -115.47
C PHE A 333 21.66 -50.58 -115.83
N THR A 334 22.47 -51.10 -114.88
CA THR A 334 23.86 -51.51 -115.16
C THR A 334 23.95 -52.81 -115.95
N ASP A 335 23.07 -53.79 -115.69
CA ASP A 335 22.94 -55.01 -116.49
C ASP A 335 22.51 -54.69 -117.93
N ASN A 336 21.59 -53.73 -118.12
CA ASN A 336 21.20 -53.27 -119.46
C ASN A 336 22.30 -52.42 -120.14
N PHE A 337 23.03 -51.58 -119.40
CA PHE A 337 24.20 -50.87 -119.93
C PHE A 337 25.30 -51.84 -120.38
N MET A 338 25.54 -52.92 -119.63
CA MET A 338 26.49 -53.96 -120.03
C MET A 338 26.03 -54.76 -121.25
N LYS A 339 24.72 -55.05 -121.41
CA LYS A 339 24.18 -55.61 -122.67
C LYS A 339 24.42 -54.68 -123.86
N ILE A 340 24.10 -53.39 -123.73
CA ILE A 340 24.34 -52.39 -124.78
C ILE A 340 25.84 -52.31 -125.12
N LYS A 341 26.71 -52.30 -124.11
CA LYS A 341 28.16 -52.30 -124.29
C LYS A 341 28.64 -53.54 -125.04
N ASN A 342 28.13 -54.73 -124.71
CA ASN A 342 28.47 -55.96 -125.42
C ASN A 342 28.02 -55.91 -126.88
N ILE A 343 26.79 -55.47 -127.17
CA ILE A 343 26.28 -55.30 -128.53
C ILE A 343 27.16 -54.31 -129.33
N VAL A 344 27.59 -53.21 -128.71
CA VAL A 344 28.51 -52.26 -129.36
C VAL A 344 29.90 -52.89 -129.61
N SER A 345 30.44 -53.66 -128.66
CA SER A 345 31.70 -54.39 -128.88
C SER A 345 31.58 -55.46 -129.98
N GLU A 346 30.46 -56.18 -130.06
CA GLU A 346 30.18 -57.14 -131.13
C GLU A 346 30.09 -56.45 -132.50
N GLN A 347 29.45 -55.27 -132.58
CA GLN A 347 29.40 -54.48 -133.81
C GLN A 347 30.77 -53.93 -134.23
N TYR A 348 31.60 -53.46 -133.30
CA TYR A 348 32.98 -53.05 -133.62
C TYR A 348 33.83 -54.24 -134.08
N CYS A 349 33.75 -55.39 -133.41
CA CYS A 349 34.43 -56.62 -133.86
C CYS A 349 33.92 -57.17 -135.20
N ALA A 350 32.68 -56.86 -135.61
CA ALA A 350 32.16 -57.23 -136.93
C ALA A 350 32.72 -56.37 -138.07
N ILE A 351 33.09 -55.11 -137.80
CA ILE A 351 33.57 -54.16 -138.81
C ILE A 351 35.05 -54.41 -139.14
N ASP A 352 35.92 -54.52 -138.15
CA ASP A 352 37.38 -54.71 -138.37
C ASP A 352 37.71 -56.03 -139.12
N ASN A 353 36.89 -57.07 -138.96
CA ASN A 353 37.09 -58.37 -139.62
C ASN A 353 36.69 -58.40 -141.12
N SER A 354 36.25 -57.28 -141.69
CA SER A 354 35.81 -57.18 -143.11
C SER A 354 36.79 -56.46 -144.03
N LEU A 355 37.91 -55.95 -143.50
CA LEU A 355 38.70 -54.91 -144.19
C LEU A 355 40.23 -55.13 -144.15
N ASN A 356 40.69 -56.40 -144.18
CA ASN A 356 42.11 -56.68 -144.28
C ASN A 356 42.46 -57.94 -145.10
N GLU A 357 41.96 -58.00 -146.34
CA GLU A 357 42.54 -58.85 -147.41
C GLU A 357 43.04 -57.97 -148.58
N VAL A 358 44.07 -57.17 -148.31
CA VAL A 358 45.04 -56.59 -149.26
C VAL A 358 46.15 -55.91 -148.45
N ALA A 359 47.39 -55.90 -148.94
CA ALA A 359 48.58 -55.27 -148.34
C ALA A 359 49.16 -55.93 -147.05
N VAL A 360 49.78 -57.10 -147.23
CA VAL A 360 51.19 -57.38 -146.87
C VAL A 360 51.71 -56.56 -145.67
N ILE A 361 51.61 -57.06 -144.44
CA ILE A 361 52.57 -58.00 -143.81
C ILE A 361 54.04 -57.56 -144.00
N ASP A 362 54.57 -56.79 -143.05
CA ASP A 362 55.95 -56.97 -142.60
C ASP A 362 56.09 -56.70 -141.09
N ASN A 363 57.18 -57.17 -140.51
CA ASN A 363 57.40 -57.41 -139.09
C ASN A 363 57.55 -56.08 -138.31
N ASN A 364 56.88 -55.85 -137.19
CA ASN A 364 56.78 -56.64 -135.95
C ASN A 364 58.11 -56.74 -135.19
N ALA A 365 58.44 -55.71 -134.41
CA ALA A 365 59.55 -55.70 -133.48
C ALA A 365 59.09 -55.19 -132.09
N ASN A 366 59.02 -56.11 -131.12
CA ASN A 366 59.06 -55.77 -129.69
C ASN A 366 60.36 -54.98 -129.41
N ASN A 367 60.45 -54.07 -128.42
CA ASN A 367 60.10 -54.36 -127.04
C ASN A 367 60.01 -53.09 -126.14
N THR A 368 59.24 -53.21 -125.05
CA THR A 368 59.39 -52.48 -123.76
C THR A 368 60.04 -51.08 -123.73
N ALA A 369 59.25 -50.00 -123.81
CA ALA A 369 59.46 -48.79 -122.99
C ALA A 369 58.33 -47.74 -123.09
N THR A 370 57.42 -47.63 -122.09
CA THR A 370 56.94 -46.31 -121.61
C THR A 370 56.23 -46.32 -120.25
N LYS A 371 56.93 -45.76 -119.25
CA LYS A 371 56.46 -44.80 -118.22
C LYS A 371 55.16 -45.08 -117.42
N LYS A 372 55.40 -45.33 -116.12
CA LYS A 372 54.59 -45.02 -114.91
C LYS A 372 53.55 -46.05 -114.42
N TYR A 373 54.02 -46.97 -113.58
CA TYR A 373 53.25 -47.75 -112.61
C TYR A 373 54.03 -47.85 -111.28
N LYS A 374 53.34 -47.72 -110.12
CA LYS A 374 53.86 -48.00 -108.74
C LYS A 374 55.04 -47.10 -108.32
N LYS A 375 55.44 -46.92 -107.05
CA LYS A 375 54.93 -47.23 -105.68
C LYS A 375 55.57 -46.14 -104.73
N ILE A 376 55.30 -45.95 -103.42
CA ILE A 376 54.56 -46.70 -102.38
C ILE A 376 53.91 -45.71 -101.36
N VAL A 377 53.75 -46.15 -100.11
CA VAL A 377 53.35 -45.49 -98.84
C VAL A 377 53.89 -44.07 -98.62
N ASP A 378 53.02 -43.13 -98.21
CA ASP A 378 53.10 -42.60 -96.83
C ASP A 378 51.72 -42.18 -96.25
N ASN A 379 51.69 -41.93 -94.94
CA ASN A 379 50.53 -42.04 -94.06
C ASN A 379 49.52 -40.86 -94.07
N ASN A 380 48.24 -41.20 -93.84
CA ASN A 380 47.22 -40.40 -93.13
C ASN A 380 46.98 -38.92 -93.54
N LYS A 381 46.11 -38.69 -94.55
CA LYS A 381 45.15 -37.56 -94.66
C LYS A 381 44.18 -37.79 -95.84
N THR A 382 42.89 -38.04 -95.63
CA THR A 382 41.77 -37.05 -95.54
C THR A 382 41.57 -36.16 -96.78
N ASN A 383 40.58 -36.49 -97.63
CA ASN A 383 39.37 -35.67 -97.87
C ASN A 383 38.67 -36.01 -99.21
N ASP A 384 37.44 -36.53 -99.15
CA ASP A 384 36.23 -36.00 -99.82
C ASP A 384 35.09 -37.05 -99.85
N LYS A 385 33.81 -36.72 -99.69
CA LYS A 385 33.17 -35.51 -99.09
C LYS A 385 31.72 -35.88 -98.66
N THR A 386 30.97 -34.90 -98.13
CA THR A 386 29.51 -34.96 -97.82
C THR A 386 29.04 -36.01 -96.80
N MET A 387 29.62 -35.98 -95.60
CA MET A 387 28.90 -36.28 -94.35
C MET A 387 29.36 -35.29 -93.27
N ILE A 388 28.45 -34.95 -92.35
CA ILE A 388 28.63 -33.97 -91.26
C ILE A 388 28.93 -32.53 -91.73
N ASN A 389 28.04 -31.60 -91.37
CA ASN A 389 28.38 -30.17 -91.30
C ASN A 389 27.90 -29.65 -89.94
N ALA A 390 28.81 -29.09 -89.14
CA ALA A 390 28.55 -28.72 -87.75
C ALA A 390 29.10 -27.32 -87.44
N THR A 391 28.22 -26.42 -86.98
CA THR A 391 28.59 -25.03 -86.66
C THR A 391 28.04 -24.56 -85.31
N LYS A 392 28.90 -24.70 -84.30
CA LYS A 392 29.19 -23.66 -83.29
C LYS A 392 28.00 -22.98 -82.59
N LYS A 393 27.81 -23.32 -81.31
CA LYS A 393 28.50 -22.57 -80.22
C LYS A 393 28.32 -23.21 -78.84
N THR A 394 29.43 -23.64 -78.25
CA THR A 394 29.62 -23.75 -76.80
C THR A 394 30.96 -23.10 -76.49
N TYR A 395 31.00 -22.18 -75.53
CA TYR A 395 32.25 -21.61 -75.04
C TYR A 395 32.13 -21.27 -73.56
N ASN A 396 33.23 -21.51 -72.87
CA ASN A 396 33.65 -21.20 -71.50
C ASN A 396 33.02 -19.92 -70.90
N ASN A 397 32.94 -19.75 -69.57
CA ASN A 397 33.91 -20.23 -68.58
C ASN A 397 33.35 -20.24 -67.13
N VAL A 398 33.93 -21.07 -66.25
CA VAL A 398 33.74 -20.98 -64.79
C VAL A 398 35.11 -21.03 -64.10
N ASN A 399 35.58 -19.87 -63.62
CA ASN A 399 36.78 -19.65 -62.80
C ASN A 399 36.83 -18.14 -62.43
N SER A 400 37.45 -17.67 -61.34
CA SER A 400 38.10 -18.35 -60.21
C SER A 400 38.46 -17.36 -59.09
N ARG A 401 38.67 -17.88 -57.87
CA ARG A 401 39.63 -17.44 -56.83
C ARG A 401 40.20 -16.00 -56.87
N SER A 402 39.72 -15.17 -55.93
CA SER A 402 40.44 -14.70 -54.72
C SER A 402 41.91 -14.17 -54.75
N ILE A 403 42.10 -13.08 -53.99
CA ILE A 403 43.32 -12.53 -53.33
C ILE A 403 44.31 -11.69 -54.17
N VAL A 404 44.91 -10.70 -53.48
CA VAL A 404 46.19 -9.97 -53.71
C VAL A 404 46.15 -8.66 -54.52
N ASN A 405 46.03 -7.51 -53.82
CA ASN A 405 47.12 -6.51 -53.69
C ASN A 405 46.72 -5.30 -52.82
N GLY A 406 47.69 -4.44 -52.50
CA GLY A 406 47.50 -3.14 -51.82
C GLY A 406 48.47 -2.08 -52.33
N SER A 407 48.75 -1.06 -51.49
CA SER A 407 49.67 0.08 -51.72
C SER A 407 49.17 1.29 -52.53
N ALA A 408 48.81 2.31 -51.76
CA ALA A 408 48.75 3.76 -52.00
C ALA A 408 49.54 4.40 -53.16
N ALA A 409 49.00 5.53 -53.67
CA ALA A 409 49.76 6.59 -54.35
C ALA A 409 49.08 8.00 -54.34
N VAL A 410 49.82 9.02 -53.86
CA VAL A 410 50.01 10.36 -54.49
C VAL A 410 48.95 11.52 -54.34
N LYS A 411 49.31 12.46 -53.43
CA LYS A 411 49.38 13.95 -53.54
C LYS A 411 48.14 14.86 -53.72
N THR A 412 47.66 15.38 -52.59
CA THR A 412 47.88 16.77 -52.09
C THR A 412 48.02 17.97 -53.05
N ILE A 413 47.02 18.88 -53.01
CA ILE A 413 47.06 20.34 -53.25
C ILE A 413 45.89 20.98 -52.44
N LYS A 414 45.89 22.21 -51.86
CA LYS A 414 46.89 23.06 -51.14
C LYS A 414 46.14 24.29 -50.50
N ASN A 415 46.80 25.06 -49.64
CA ASN A 415 46.55 26.48 -49.26
C ASN A 415 45.34 26.92 -48.39
N THR A 416 45.63 27.15 -47.10
CA THR A 416 45.50 28.43 -46.34
C THR A 416 44.18 29.24 -46.29
N ALA A 417 43.68 29.45 -45.07
CA ALA A 417 43.59 30.77 -44.41
C ALA A 417 43.57 30.60 -42.87
N SER A 418 43.96 31.63 -42.11
CA SER A 418 44.02 31.64 -40.63
C SER A 418 43.25 32.82 -40.05
N GLU A 419 42.92 32.76 -38.74
CA GLU A 419 42.65 33.92 -37.86
C GLU A 419 41.39 34.78 -38.19
N MET A 420 40.51 35.17 -37.26
CA MET A 420 40.73 35.65 -35.89
C MET A 420 39.49 35.52 -34.96
N GLN A 421 39.78 35.55 -33.64
CA GLN A 421 39.01 36.23 -32.55
C GLN A 421 37.66 35.70 -32.01
N SER A 422 37.50 36.04 -30.71
CA SER A 422 36.27 36.33 -29.95
C SER A 422 35.38 35.20 -29.41
N ASN A 423 35.72 34.79 -28.18
CA ASN A 423 34.85 34.94 -26.99
C ASN A 423 33.33 34.75 -27.18
N ASN A 424 32.78 33.67 -26.62
CA ASN A 424 32.07 33.75 -25.33
C ASN A 424 31.64 32.37 -24.81
N SER A 425 32.11 32.02 -23.62
CA SER A 425 31.51 30.97 -22.77
C SER A 425 31.66 31.40 -21.32
N ILE A 426 30.76 32.29 -20.91
CA ILE A 426 30.61 32.71 -19.52
C ILE A 426 29.49 31.87 -18.90
N GLN A 427 29.87 30.95 -18.01
CA GLN A 427 28.94 30.45 -16.99
C GLN A 427 28.73 31.55 -15.94
N PRO A 428 27.49 31.82 -15.51
CA PRO A 428 27.24 32.54 -14.26
C PRO A 428 26.60 31.63 -13.19
N ASN A 429 26.88 31.98 -11.93
CA ASN A 429 26.06 31.69 -10.75
C ASN A 429 26.03 30.25 -10.20
N GLN A 430 27.20 29.75 -9.76
CA GLN A 430 27.28 29.07 -8.46
C GLN A 430 27.75 30.05 -7.37
N GLU A 431 26.94 31.06 -7.03
CA GLU A 431 27.13 31.86 -5.81
C GLU A 431 25.89 32.73 -5.53
N ASN A 432 24.98 32.27 -4.66
CA ASN A 432 23.91 33.10 -4.04
C ASN A 432 23.12 32.31 -2.96
N SER A 433 23.73 32.08 -1.80
CA SER A 433 23.04 31.44 -0.65
C SER A 433 23.46 31.94 0.74
N THR A 434 24.51 32.75 0.85
CA THR A 434 25.14 33.14 2.12
C THR A 434 24.93 34.60 2.52
N LEU A 435 24.51 35.48 1.60
CA LEU A 435 24.49 36.94 1.82
C LEU A 435 23.16 37.54 2.35
N LEU A 436 22.12 36.74 2.60
CA LEU A 436 20.80 37.29 2.98
C LEU A 436 20.62 37.55 4.49
N ASN A 437 21.49 37.02 5.36
CA ASN A 437 21.30 37.07 6.82
C ASN A 437 21.99 38.26 7.53
N GLY A 438 22.92 38.97 6.89
CA GLY A 438 23.61 40.13 7.48
C GLY A 438 22.73 41.38 7.53
N SER A 439 22.20 41.78 6.38
CA SER A 439 21.65 43.13 6.13
C SER A 439 20.37 43.51 6.89
N ARG A 440 19.78 42.60 7.69
CA ARG A 440 18.65 42.93 8.58
C ARG A 440 19.10 43.63 9.87
N LYS A 441 20.26 43.31 10.43
CA LYS A 441 20.77 44.00 11.64
C LYS A 441 21.19 45.43 11.33
N GLU A 442 21.90 45.64 10.24
CA GLU A 442 22.43 46.95 9.84
C GLU A 442 21.31 47.96 9.54
N ARG A 443 20.27 47.54 8.80
CA ARG A 443 19.10 48.39 8.53
C ARG A 443 18.35 48.76 9.81
N SER A 444 18.27 47.86 10.78
CA SER A 444 17.68 48.16 12.11
C SER A 444 18.52 49.16 12.89
N LEU A 445 19.86 49.03 12.86
CA LEU A 445 20.76 49.98 13.54
C LEU A 445 20.69 51.38 12.91
N HIS A 446 20.61 51.44 11.58
CA HIS A 446 20.55 52.70 10.83
C HIS A 446 19.23 53.46 11.11
N TYR A 447 18.09 52.75 11.18
CA TYR A 447 16.80 53.36 11.54
C TYR A 447 16.80 53.95 12.96
N CYS A 448 17.34 53.24 13.95
CA CYS A 448 17.50 53.77 15.31
C CYS A 448 18.45 54.98 15.36
N SER A 449 19.57 54.92 14.62
CA SER A 449 20.53 56.03 14.53
C SER A 449 19.87 57.32 14.00
N ILE A 450 19.11 57.22 12.91
CA ILE A 450 18.39 58.36 12.33
C ILE A 450 17.39 58.97 13.33
N TYR A 451 16.64 58.14 14.06
CA TYR A 451 15.69 58.63 15.08
C TYR A 451 16.38 59.32 16.26
N VAL A 452 17.50 58.77 16.76
CA VAL A 452 18.27 59.38 17.87
C VAL A 452 18.91 60.70 17.44
N VAL A 453 19.49 60.76 16.24
CA VAL A 453 20.06 61.99 15.67
C VAL A 453 18.96 63.05 15.43
N SER A 454 17.76 62.65 14.98
CA SER A 454 16.63 63.57 14.86
C SER A 454 16.19 64.13 16.22
N ALA A 455 16.09 63.28 17.24
CA ALA A 455 15.72 63.70 18.59
C ALA A 455 16.74 64.70 19.17
N TYR A 456 18.04 64.40 19.06
CA TYR A 456 19.12 65.32 19.45
C TYR A 456 19.05 66.65 18.72
N LYS A 457 18.73 66.66 17.42
CA LYS A 457 18.65 67.88 16.61
C LYS A 457 17.42 68.74 16.95
N SER A 458 16.34 68.15 17.44
CA SER A 458 15.20 68.89 18.02
C SER A 458 15.55 69.48 19.39
N LEU A 459 16.17 68.69 20.26
CA LEU A 459 16.56 69.11 21.62
C LEU A 459 17.61 70.23 21.60
N LEU A 460 18.51 70.24 20.61
CA LEU A 460 19.46 71.34 20.39
C LEU A 460 18.75 72.66 20.06
N LYS A 461 17.73 72.65 19.19
CA LYS A 461 16.93 73.83 18.85
C LYS A 461 16.11 74.35 20.05
N GLU A 462 15.60 73.44 20.87
CA GLU A 462 14.89 73.79 22.11
C GLU A 462 15.84 74.49 23.10
N LYS A 463 17.09 74.02 23.22
CA LYS A 463 18.14 74.72 23.96
C LYS A 463 18.47 76.10 23.35
N GLU A 464 18.63 76.21 22.03
CA GLU A 464 18.91 77.48 21.35
C GLU A 464 17.78 78.51 21.60
N ALA A 465 16.52 78.08 21.58
CA ALA A 465 15.37 78.94 21.91
C ALA A 465 15.32 79.35 23.40
N LEU A 466 15.74 78.47 24.31
CA LEU A 466 15.85 78.77 25.74
C LEU A 466 17.02 79.72 26.03
N ASP A 467 18.20 79.51 25.44
CA ASP A 467 19.36 80.41 25.58
C ASP A 467 19.02 81.82 25.05
N ALA A 468 18.30 81.91 23.91
CA ALA A 468 17.81 83.19 23.39
C ALA A 468 16.81 83.87 24.35
N SER A 469 15.89 83.11 24.95
CA SER A 469 14.92 83.61 25.93
C SER A 469 15.61 84.10 27.22
N ILE A 470 16.63 83.38 27.68
CA ILE A 470 17.46 83.74 28.84
C ILE A 470 18.29 84.99 28.55
N SER A 471 18.80 85.16 27.32
CA SER A 471 19.51 86.38 26.89
C SER A 471 18.62 87.63 26.96
N VAL A 472 17.36 87.52 26.49
CA VAL A 472 16.37 88.60 26.59
C VAL A 472 16.02 88.92 28.05
N LEU A 473 15.85 87.91 28.91
CA LEU A 473 15.61 88.13 30.34
C LEU A 473 16.82 88.75 31.05
N SER A 474 18.04 88.30 30.75
CA SER A 474 19.28 88.82 31.34
C SER A 474 19.56 90.28 30.93
N SER A 475 19.17 90.68 29.71
CA SER A 475 19.25 92.08 29.24
C SER A 475 18.12 92.98 29.76
N SER A 476 17.05 92.41 30.35
CA SER A 476 16.02 93.18 31.07
C SER A 476 16.35 93.48 32.55
N ALA A 477 17.38 92.83 33.10
CA ALA A 477 17.70 92.88 34.53
C ALA A 477 18.75 93.96 34.92
N ASN A 478 19.47 94.52 33.95
CA ASN A 478 20.60 95.44 34.18
C ASN A 478 20.47 96.75 33.39
N GLU A 479 19.65 97.68 33.89
CA GLU A 479 19.93 99.14 33.95
C GLU A 479 18.74 99.88 34.56
N ASN A 480 18.98 100.65 35.64
CA ASN A 480 17.94 101.41 36.35
C ASN A 480 18.10 102.92 36.10
N GLN A 481 17.43 103.49 35.09
CA GLN A 481 17.09 104.93 35.09
C GLN A 481 16.01 105.35 34.07
N GLU A 482 15.18 106.30 34.53
CA GLU A 482 14.25 107.19 33.79
C GLU A 482 13.08 106.59 32.98
N LEU A 483 11.85 106.91 33.42
CA LEU A 483 10.60 106.49 32.78
C LEU A 483 10.27 107.32 31.53
N SER A 484 10.13 106.64 30.38
CA SER A 484 9.21 107.06 29.29
C SER A 484 9.20 106.07 28.11
N ASN A 485 10.32 105.41 27.84
CA ASN A 485 10.53 104.61 26.62
C ASN A 485 10.11 103.13 26.72
N ASP A 486 9.61 102.66 27.87
CA ASP A 486 9.36 101.24 28.10
C ASP A 486 8.16 100.70 27.32
N LYS A 487 7.15 101.54 27.07
CA LYS A 487 5.85 101.08 26.58
C LYS A 487 5.93 100.50 25.15
N SER A 488 6.68 101.15 24.25
CA SER A 488 6.91 100.65 22.89
C SER A 488 7.78 99.38 22.89
N LYS A 489 8.83 99.33 23.72
CA LYS A 489 9.68 98.14 23.89
C LYS A 489 8.89 96.94 24.41
N ILE A 490 7.99 97.15 25.38
CA ILE A 490 7.08 96.13 25.91
C ILE A 490 6.06 95.70 24.85
N ASP A 491 5.47 96.62 24.09
CA ASP A 491 4.53 96.30 23.01
C ASP A 491 5.21 95.48 21.89
N ASP A 492 6.46 95.75 21.54
CA ASP A 492 7.17 94.98 20.51
C ASP A 492 7.71 93.63 21.04
N ALA A 493 8.17 93.58 22.30
CA ALA A 493 8.53 92.32 22.97
C ALA A 493 7.32 91.39 23.12
N THR A 494 6.14 91.92 23.47
CA THR A 494 4.91 91.13 23.57
C THR A 494 4.40 90.66 22.21
N LYS A 495 4.52 91.46 21.13
CA LYS A 495 4.26 91.01 19.75
C LYS A 495 5.21 89.87 19.34
N GLN A 496 6.51 89.98 19.65
CA GLN A 496 7.47 88.92 19.36
C GLN A 496 7.17 87.64 20.15
N LEU A 497 6.82 87.76 21.44
CA LEU A 497 6.38 86.63 22.27
C LEU A 497 5.08 86.01 21.76
N MET A 498 4.13 86.82 21.29
CA MET A 498 2.87 86.34 20.71
C MET A 498 3.10 85.57 19.40
N ASN A 499 4.04 86.04 18.56
CA ASN A 499 4.43 85.36 17.32
C ASN A 499 5.22 84.06 17.56
N SER A 500 6.11 84.02 18.55
CA SER A 500 6.82 82.79 18.94
C SER A 500 5.88 81.79 19.61
N LEU A 501 4.93 82.25 20.43
CA LEU A 501 3.87 81.41 20.99
C LEU A 501 2.93 80.87 19.90
N ALA A 502 2.59 81.68 18.89
CA ALA A 502 1.77 81.25 17.76
C ALA A 502 2.46 80.19 16.89
N THR A 503 3.77 80.33 16.63
CA THR A 503 4.55 79.32 15.90
C THR A 503 4.80 78.05 16.72
N LEU A 504 5.05 78.16 18.03
CA LEU A 504 5.10 77.00 18.93
C LEU A 504 3.73 76.29 19.00
N SER A 505 2.62 77.04 18.98
CA SER A 505 1.27 76.47 18.96
C SER A 505 0.93 75.78 17.63
N SER A 506 1.34 76.35 16.49
CA SER A 506 1.10 75.72 15.19
C SER A 506 1.96 74.48 14.97
N GLU A 507 3.25 74.52 15.34
CA GLU A 507 4.13 73.35 15.23
C GLU A 507 3.78 72.28 16.27
N LYS A 508 3.31 72.64 17.47
CA LYS A 508 2.71 71.69 18.42
C LYS A 508 1.45 71.02 17.85
N SER A 509 0.55 71.80 17.24
CA SER A 509 -0.65 71.26 16.57
C SER A 509 -0.28 70.31 15.42
N ARG A 510 0.75 70.66 14.65
CA ARG A 510 1.30 69.83 13.57
C ARG A 510 1.95 68.53 14.08
N MET A 511 2.74 68.61 15.16
CA MET A 511 3.35 67.44 15.80
C MET A 511 2.29 66.51 16.40
N GLU A 512 1.27 67.06 17.07
CA GLU A 512 0.10 66.31 17.54
C GLU A 512 -0.64 65.62 16.38
N ALA A 513 -0.86 66.33 15.27
CA ALA A 513 -1.48 65.75 14.08
C ALA A 513 -0.67 64.58 13.48
N SER A 514 0.66 64.71 13.37
CA SER A 514 1.52 63.59 12.97
C SER A 514 1.50 62.44 13.99
N PHE A 515 1.51 62.73 15.29
CA PHE A 515 1.48 61.70 16.32
C PHE A 515 0.17 60.91 16.32
N GLN A 516 -0.98 61.57 16.10
CA GLN A 516 -2.27 60.89 15.96
C GLN A 516 -2.37 60.10 14.64
N ALA A 517 -1.71 60.56 13.56
CA ALA A 517 -1.58 59.80 12.32
C ALA A 517 -0.72 58.54 12.49
N ASP A 518 0.45 58.65 13.10
CA ASP A 518 1.34 57.52 13.39
C ASP A 518 0.68 56.53 14.35
N LYS A 519 0.01 57.00 15.41
CA LYS A 519 -0.79 56.19 16.34
C LYS A 519 -1.95 55.46 15.65
N LYS A 520 -2.53 56.02 14.59
CA LYS A 520 -3.53 55.34 13.74
C LYS A 520 -2.87 54.30 12.82
N SER A 521 -1.74 54.64 12.21
CA SER A 521 -0.94 53.72 11.37
C SER A 521 -0.46 52.50 12.16
N LEU A 522 0.13 52.71 13.33
CA LEU A 522 0.58 51.65 14.24
C LEU A 522 -0.57 50.75 14.72
N ARG A 523 -1.78 51.28 14.93
CA ARG A 523 -2.97 50.47 15.22
C ARG A 523 -3.42 49.64 14.03
N GLN A 524 -3.32 50.17 12.82
CA GLN A 524 -3.62 49.44 11.58
C GLN A 524 -2.58 48.34 11.32
N GLU A 525 -1.29 48.62 11.46
CA GLU A 525 -0.23 47.63 11.39
C GLU A 525 -0.39 46.52 12.45
N LEU A 526 -0.73 46.89 13.69
CA LEU A 526 -0.90 45.92 14.78
C LEU A 526 -2.10 45.00 14.51
N SER A 527 -3.22 45.54 14.03
CA SER A 527 -4.38 44.75 13.57
C SER A 527 -4.05 43.82 12.38
N GLN A 528 -3.23 44.27 11.43
CA GLN A 528 -2.74 43.43 10.32
C GLN A 528 -1.81 42.33 10.80
N LYS A 529 -0.91 42.64 11.75
CA LYS A 529 0.00 41.68 12.39
C LYS A 529 -0.79 40.65 13.21
N ASP A 530 -1.80 41.05 13.97
CA ASP A 530 -2.68 40.15 14.71
C ASP A 530 -3.50 39.23 13.79
N SER A 531 -4.03 39.76 12.68
CA SER A 531 -4.69 38.94 11.65
C SER A 531 -3.73 37.90 11.08
N LYS A 532 -2.51 38.31 10.70
CA LYS A 532 -1.49 37.38 10.18
C LYS A 532 -1.01 36.37 11.22
N ILE A 533 -0.93 36.75 12.49
CA ILE A 533 -0.63 35.86 13.62
C ILE A 533 -1.75 34.82 13.78
N ASN A 534 -3.01 35.19 13.56
CA ASN A 534 -4.13 34.24 13.65
C ASN A 534 -4.19 33.28 12.45
N GLU A 535 -3.93 33.76 11.22
CA GLU A 535 -3.71 32.89 10.05
C GLU A 535 -2.54 31.90 10.27
N LEU A 536 -1.44 32.38 10.87
CA LEU A 536 -0.28 31.55 11.20
C LEU A 536 -0.59 30.54 12.32
N LYS A 537 -1.40 30.89 13.33
CA LYS A 537 -1.90 29.94 14.34
C LYS A 537 -2.81 28.89 13.73
N GLU A 538 -3.68 29.26 12.79
CA GLU A 538 -4.63 28.34 12.15
C GLU A 538 -3.92 27.38 11.18
N THR A 539 -2.99 27.88 10.38
CA THR A 539 -2.12 27.03 9.55
C THR A 539 -1.21 26.13 10.38
N LEU A 540 -0.63 26.62 11.49
CA LEU A 540 0.10 25.78 12.45
C LEU A 540 -0.81 24.71 13.09
N LYS A 541 -2.05 25.04 13.46
CA LYS A 541 -3.03 24.09 14.01
C LYS A 541 -3.37 23.00 13.00
N ASN A 542 -3.61 23.36 11.74
CA ASN A 542 -3.92 22.42 10.66
C ASN A 542 -2.71 21.52 10.35
N LEU A 543 -1.50 22.10 10.28
CA LEU A 543 -0.26 21.34 10.12
C LEU A 543 0.00 20.39 11.31
N THR A 544 -0.28 20.83 12.55
CA THR A 544 -0.18 20.00 13.76
C THR A 544 -1.19 18.85 13.72
N MET A 545 -2.41 19.09 13.26
CA MET A 545 -3.42 18.04 13.13
C MET A 545 -3.09 17.05 12.00
N SER A 546 -2.49 17.51 10.90
CA SER A 546 -1.95 16.64 9.85
C SER A 546 -0.79 15.78 10.37
N LEU A 547 0.17 16.39 11.09
CA LEU A 547 1.29 15.68 11.73
C LEU A 547 0.81 14.69 12.82
N GLN A 548 -0.31 14.96 13.49
CA GLN A 548 -0.93 14.03 14.43
C GLN A 548 -1.49 12.80 13.71
N MET A 549 -2.19 12.99 12.59
CA MET A 549 -2.72 11.89 11.76
C MET A 549 -1.60 11.09 11.06
N GLU A 550 -0.54 11.76 10.58
CA GLU A 550 0.69 11.09 10.14
C GLU A 550 1.29 10.22 11.26
N LYS A 551 1.46 10.78 12.48
CA LYS A 551 1.99 10.03 13.64
C LYS A 551 1.13 8.83 14.03
N GLU A 552 -0.20 8.95 13.95
CA GLU A 552 -1.10 7.83 14.25
C GLU A 552 -1.02 6.74 13.17
N SER A 553 -0.97 7.10 11.88
CA SER A 553 -0.69 6.18 10.76
C SER A 553 0.68 5.50 10.88
N PHE A 554 1.72 6.26 11.21
CA PHE A 554 3.08 5.75 11.40
C PHE A 554 3.20 4.86 12.65
N LYS A 555 2.47 5.15 13.73
CA LYS A 555 2.37 4.27 14.90
C LYS A 555 1.67 2.95 14.54
N SER A 556 0.61 2.98 13.74
CA SER A 556 -0.06 1.76 13.25
C SER A 556 0.87 0.91 12.38
N LYS A 557 1.69 1.54 11.52
CA LYS A 557 2.74 0.83 10.74
C LYS A 557 3.84 0.25 11.65
N LEU A 558 4.29 1.00 12.66
CA LEU A 558 5.30 0.52 13.62
C LEU A 558 4.81 -0.73 14.37
N VAL A 559 3.57 -0.72 14.87
CA VAL A 559 2.94 -1.90 15.49
C VAL A 559 2.85 -3.09 14.54
N SER A 560 2.71 -2.87 13.23
CA SER A 560 2.77 -3.94 12.23
C SER A 560 4.18 -4.50 12.02
N TYR A 561 5.23 -3.68 12.13
CA TYR A 561 6.63 -4.15 12.07
C TYR A 561 7.05 -4.84 13.36
N ASP A 562 6.68 -4.31 14.53
CA ASP A 562 6.87 -4.98 15.82
C ASP A 562 6.19 -6.35 15.83
N ARG A 563 4.98 -6.44 15.25
CA ARG A 563 4.26 -7.71 15.07
C ARG A 563 5.01 -8.69 14.16
N MET A 564 5.53 -8.25 13.01
CA MET A 564 6.38 -9.10 12.15
C MET A 564 7.66 -9.56 12.89
N LEU A 565 8.25 -8.70 13.73
CA LEU A 565 9.40 -9.06 14.56
C LEU A 565 9.06 -10.04 15.69
N THR A 566 7.86 -9.98 16.27
CA THR A 566 7.38 -11.05 17.16
C THR A 566 7.07 -12.33 16.39
N ASP A 567 6.48 -12.24 15.20
CA ASP A 567 6.14 -13.41 14.38
C ASP A 567 7.41 -14.15 13.91
N GLU A 568 8.49 -13.45 13.54
CA GLU A 568 9.80 -14.05 13.25
C GLU A 568 10.45 -14.68 14.51
N ARG A 569 10.34 -14.02 15.68
CA ARG A 569 10.84 -14.58 16.95
C ARG A 569 10.08 -15.84 17.32
N HIS A 570 8.75 -15.83 17.21
CA HIS A 570 7.91 -16.99 17.46
C HIS A 570 8.12 -18.08 16.41
N LEU A 571 8.43 -17.76 15.14
CA LEU A 571 8.84 -18.75 14.16
C LEU A 571 10.16 -19.43 14.56
N LYS A 572 11.15 -18.64 15.01
CA LYS A 572 12.41 -19.17 15.54
C LYS A 572 12.20 -20.03 16.79
N GLU A 573 11.38 -19.58 17.74
CA GLU A 573 11.02 -20.33 18.95
C GLU A 573 10.26 -21.62 18.61
N ASN A 574 9.37 -21.61 17.60
CA ASN A 574 8.73 -22.81 17.06
C ASN A 574 9.75 -23.79 16.46
N LEU A 575 10.73 -23.33 15.69
CA LEU A 575 11.78 -24.18 15.14
C LEU A 575 12.71 -24.74 16.23
N GLU A 576 13.08 -23.92 17.22
CA GLU A 576 13.86 -24.38 18.38
C GLU A 576 13.09 -25.35 19.28
N THR A 577 11.77 -25.16 19.45
CA THR A 577 10.92 -26.08 20.22
C THR A 577 10.62 -27.35 19.45
N GLN A 578 10.47 -27.32 18.12
CA GLN A 578 10.41 -28.52 17.28
C GLN A 578 11.73 -29.31 17.33
N LEU A 579 12.88 -28.65 17.27
CA LEU A 579 14.18 -29.31 17.47
C LEU A 579 14.31 -29.93 18.87
N LYS A 580 13.86 -29.24 19.92
CA LYS A 580 13.80 -29.78 21.29
C LYS A 580 12.82 -30.96 21.39
N GLN A 581 11.64 -30.87 20.77
CA GLN A 581 10.61 -31.91 20.74
C GLN A 581 11.10 -33.16 20.01
N LEU A 582 11.68 -33.04 18.83
CA LEU A 582 12.31 -34.15 18.10
C LEU A 582 13.42 -34.78 18.95
N LYS A 583 14.29 -33.99 19.56
CA LYS A 583 15.35 -34.49 20.47
C LYS A 583 14.77 -35.23 21.69
N THR A 584 13.66 -34.76 22.25
CA THR A 584 12.95 -35.50 23.32
C THR A 584 12.20 -36.72 22.81
N GLN A 585 11.64 -36.73 21.59
CA GLN A 585 11.01 -37.92 21.01
C GLN A 585 12.05 -39.02 20.75
N PHE A 586 13.21 -38.69 20.18
CA PHE A 586 14.35 -39.62 20.09
C PHE A 586 14.80 -40.16 21.46
N SER A 587 14.58 -39.41 22.55
CA SER A 587 14.84 -39.88 23.92
C SER A 587 13.68 -40.73 24.50
N LEU A 588 12.44 -40.44 24.12
CA LEU A 588 11.22 -41.04 24.67
C LEU A 588 10.77 -42.31 23.95
N THR A 589 11.18 -42.56 22.71
CA THR A 589 10.96 -43.85 22.03
C THR A 589 11.50 -45.03 22.85
N SER A 590 12.58 -44.81 23.62
CA SER A 590 13.14 -45.76 24.59
C SER A 590 12.20 -46.13 25.77
N ASN A 591 11.16 -45.33 26.03
CA ASN A 591 10.17 -45.58 27.08
C ASN A 591 8.80 -46.04 26.56
N ALA A 592 8.54 -46.00 25.24
CA ALA A 592 7.27 -46.45 24.66
C ALA A 592 6.98 -47.93 24.97
N ASP A 593 8.02 -48.78 24.96
CA ASP A 593 7.95 -50.21 25.28
C ASP A 593 7.58 -50.53 26.74
N LYS A 594 7.60 -49.54 27.64
CA LYS A 594 7.14 -49.67 29.03
C LYS A 594 5.64 -49.34 29.14
N ILE A 595 5.24 -48.19 28.61
CA ILE A 595 3.85 -47.71 28.63
C ILE A 595 2.93 -48.72 27.90
N MET A 596 3.40 -49.33 26.81
CA MET A 596 2.70 -50.40 26.10
C MET A 596 2.41 -51.65 26.97
N LYS A 597 3.17 -51.91 28.04
CA LYS A 597 2.92 -53.02 28.97
C LYS A 597 1.92 -52.63 30.05
N GLU A 598 2.04 -51.42 30.58
CA GLU A 598 1.15 -50.88 31.62
C GLU A 598 -0.29 -50.73 31.09
N LEU A 599 -0.47 -50.21 29.87
CA LEU A 599 -1.81 -50.06 29.26
C LEU A 599 -2.54 -51.41 29.06
N ASN A 600 -1.81 -52.48 28.76
CA ASN A 600 -2.36 -53.84 28.65
C ASN A 600 -2.78 -54.41 30.02
N GLN A 601 -2.17 -53.93 31.11
CA GLN A 601 -2.47 -54.37 32.47
C GLN A 601 -3.77 -53.72 32.97
N GLU A 602 -3.96 -52.42 32.76
CA GLU A 602 -5.21 -51.71 33.09
C GLU A 602 -6.44 -52.22 32.32
N LEU A 603 -6.24 -52.65 31.07
CA LEU A 603 -7.28 -53.30 30.25
C LEU A 603 -7.78 -54.64 30.82
N SER A 604 -6.99 -55.28 31.71
CA SER A 604 -7.40 -56.51 32.39
C SER A 604 -8.24 -56.24 33.65
N ASP A 605 -7.92 -55.20 34.42
CA ASP A 605 -8.63 -54.88 35.66
C ASP A 605 -9.92 -54.07 35.43
N THR A 606 -10.00 -53.28 34.36
CA THR A 606 -11.27 -52.69 33.90
C THR A 606 -12.30 -53.77 33.54
N LYS A 607 -11.90 -54.84 32.85
CA LYS A 607 -12.75 -56.02 32.58
C LYS A 607 -13.24 -56.74 33.84
N ARG A 608 -12.46 -56.76 34.92
CA ARG A 608 -12.88 -57.31 36.22
C ARG A 608 -13.92 -56.43 36.92
N LYS A 609 -13.74 -55.11 36.89
CA LYS A 609 -14.66 -54.14 37.51
C LYS A 609 -16.03 -54.15 36.83
N LEU A 610 -16.10 -54.27 35.51
CA LEU A 610 -17.36 -54.25 34.75
C LEU A 610 -18.33 -55.38 35.19
N LYS A 611 -17.82 -56.61 35.35
CA LYS A 611 -18.59 -57.75 35.88
C LYS A 611 -19.13 -57.57 37.30
N ALA A 612 -18.55 -56.69 38.11
CA ALA A 612 -19.06 -56.40 39.46
C ALA A 612 -20.27 -55.45 39.44
N TYR A 613 -20.37 -54.57 38.45
CA TYR A 613 -21.50 -53.64 38.32
C TYR A 613 -22.74 -54.29 37.72
N GLU A 614 -22.59 -55.26 36.79
CA GLU A 614 -23.72 -55.98 36.19
C GLU A 614 -24.61 -56.68 37.24
N ASN A 615 -24.00 -57.27 38.28
CA ASN A 615 -24.74 -57.93 39.37
C ASN A 615 -25.51 -56.96 40.28
N ASN A 616 -25.16 -55.68 40.35
CA ASN A 616 -25.81 -54.71 41.24
C ASN A 616 -27.04 -54.03 40.61
N ASN A 617 -27.16 -54.02 39.27
CA ASN A 617 -28.19 -53.24 38.57
C ASN A 617 -29.62 -53.83 38.61
N GLN A 618 -29.82 -55.06 39.11
CA GLN A 618 -31.15 -55.68 39.12
C GLN A 618 -32.12 -55.15 40.20
N ASN A 619 -31.65 -54.39 41.20
CA ASN A 619 -32.42 -54.08 42.41
C ASN A 619 -33.06 -52.67 42.50
N LEU A 620 -32.87 -51.76 41.53
CA LEU A 620 -33.35 -50.36 41.64
C LEU A 620 -34.53 -49.97 40.73
N MET A 621 -35.03 -50.87 39.87
CA MET A 621 -36.09 -50.57 38.87
C MET A 621 -37.51 -50.49 39.47
N LYS A 622 -37.82 -49.49 40.32
CA LYS A 622 -39.20 -49.29 40.86
C LYS A 622 -39.74 -47.86 41.09
N ASN A 623 -38.95 -46.78 41.01
CA ASN A 623 -39.38 -45.45 41.51
C ASN A 623 -39.45 -44.30 40.47
N ASP A 624 -39.58 -44.58 39.17
CA ASP A 624 -39.78 -43.55 38.13
C ASP A 624 -41.26 -43.36 37.75
N SER A 625 -41.92 -42.33 38.29
CA SER A 625 -43.29 -41.95 37.90
C SER A 625 -43.55 -40.43 37.79
N THR A 626 -42.75 -39.58 38.42
CA THR A 626 -42.98 -38.11 38.43
C THR A 626 -42.10 -37.37 37.42
N SER A 627 -40.82 -37.73 37.31
CA SER A 627 -39.85 -37.09 36.40
C SER A 627 -40.26 -37.15 34.92
N LEU A 628 -40.85 -38.28 34.49
CA LEU A 628 -41.31 -38.49 33.11
C LEU A 628 -42.42 -37.53 32.67
N GLN A 629 -43.23 -37.05 33.61
CA GLN A 629 -44.40 -36.21 33.31
C GLN A 629 -43.98 -34.75 33.07
N LEU A 630 -43.04 -34.24 33.88
CA LEU A 630 -42.40 -32.93 33.69
C LEU A 630 -41.61 -32.87 32.38
N LEU A 631 -40.87 -33.94 32.05
CA LEU A 631 -40.11 -34.04 30.78
C LEU A 631 -41.02 -33.96 29.55
N HIS A 632 -42.26 -34.45 29.66
CA HIS A 632 -43.26 -34.36 28.59
C HIS A 632 -43.76 -32.92 28.37
N GLU A 633 -43.97 -32.16 29.46
CA GLU A 633 -44.40 -30.75 29.39
C GLU A 633 -43.27 -29.83 28.88
N GLU A 634 -42.02 -30.06 29.30
CA GLU A 634 -40.85 -29.34 28.76
C GLU A 634 -40.71 -29.58 27.25
N LYS A 635 -40.92 -30.82 26.79
CA LYS A 635 -40.88 -31.20 25.37
C LYS A 635 -41.97 -30.50 24.53
N GLU A 636 -43.16 -30.29 25.07
CA GLU A 636 -44.23 -29.53 24.40
C GLU A 636 -43.88 -28.03 24.29
N ASN A 637 -43.38 -27.43 25.36
CA ASN A 637 -42.95 -26.03 25.38
C ASN A 637 -41.76 -25.79 24.43
N LEU A 638 -40.79 -26.72 24.37
CA LEU A 638 -39.69 -26.68 23.41
C LEU A 638 -40.20 -26.77 21.95
N LYS A 639 -41.11 -27.69 21.62
CA LYS A 639 -41.72 -27.76 20.28
C LYS A 639 -42.36 -26.42 19.88
N LYS A 640 -43.10 -25.78 20.79
CA LYS A 640 -43.76 -24.49 20.53
C LYS A 640 -42.74 -23.39 20.22
N GLN A 641 -41.72 -23.22 21.07
CA GLN A 641 -40.63 -22.27 20.81
C GLN A 641 -39.86 -22.57 19.51
N HIS A 642 -39.70 -23.84 19.13
CA HIS A 642 -39.10 -24.19 17.84
C HIS A 642 -40.01 -23.85 16.66
N MET A 643 -41.34 -23.94 16.80
CA MET A 643 -42.30 -23.49 15.79
C MET A 643 -42.25 -21.97 15.59
N ASP A 644 -42.22 -21.20 16.68
CA ASP A 644 -42.17 -19.74 16.66
C ASP A 644 -40.83 -19.23 16.06
N ASN A 645 -39.71 -19.86 16.44
CA ASN A 645 -38.40 -19.59 15.84
C ASN A 645 -38.37 -19.96 14.34
N LEU A 646 -38.97 -21.09 13.94
CA LEU A 646 -39.05 -21.48 12.52
C LEU A 646 -39.89 -20.48 11.71
N MET A 647 -40.97 -19.93 12.28
CA MET A 647 -41.79 -18.92 11.62
C MET A 647 -41.05 -17.58 11.47
N THR A 648 -40.34 -17.12 12.50
CA THR A 648 -39.56 -15.87 12.41
C THR A 648 -38.39 -15.98 11.43
N GLU A 649 -37.69 -17.11 11.36
CA GLU A 649 -36.67 -17.34 10.32
C GLU A 649 -37.27 -17.49 8.92
N LYS A 650 -38.46 -18.09 8.76
CA LYS A 650 -39.19 -18.12 7.48
C LYS A 650 -39.61 -16.72 7.01
N LEU A 651 -39.90 -15.78 7.92
CA LEU A 651 -40.17 -14.39 7.57
C LEU A 651 -38.89 -13.64 7.17
N LYS A 652 -37.81 -13.76 7.95
CA LYS A 652 -36.50 -13.14 7.62
C LYS A 652 -35.95 -13.63 6.27
N THR A 653 -35.99 -14.94 6.02
CA THR A 653 -35.55 -15.52 4.75
C THR A 653 -36.44 -15.11 3.58
N ARG A 654 -37.76 -14.95 3.79
CA ARG A 654 -38.65 -14.37 2.78
C ARG A 654 -38.30 -12.92 2.46
N GLU A 655 -38.13 -12.07 3.47
CA GLU A 655 -37.71 -10.67 3.26
C GLU A 655 -36.36 -10.56 2.54
N ALA A 656 -35.39 -11.41 2.90
CA ALA A 656 -34.09 -11.45 2.24
C ALA A 656 -34.21 -11.88 0.78
N ASN A 657 -35.03 -12.89 0.49
CA ASN A 657 -35.32 -13.36 -0.87
C ASN A 657 -36.04 -12.30 -1.71
N ASP A 658 -37.04 -11.60 -1.16
CA ASP A 658 -37.79 -10.58 -1.89
C ASP A 658 -36.92 -9.32 -2.14
N LYS A 659 -36.05 -8.93 -1.20
CA LYS A 659 -34.99 -7.90 -1.42
C LYS A 659 -33.98 -8.35 -2.48
N SER A 660 -33.57 -9.62 -2.48
CA SER A 660 -32.68 -10.17 -3.52
C SER A 660 -33.35 -10.19 -4.90
N ARG A 661 -34.65 -10.50 -4.98
CA ARG A 661 -35.42 -10.48 -6.23
C ARG A 661 -35.54 -9.08 -6.81
N GLN A 662 -35.81 -8.07 -5.98
CA GLN A 662 -35.81 -6.66 -6.41
C GLN A 662 -34.46 -6.24 -6.98
N LEU A 663 -33.35 -6.63 -6.33
CA LEU A 663 -32.01 -6.35 -6.85
C LEU A 663 -31.71 -7.11 -8.16
N THR A 664 -32.16 -8.36 -8.30
CA THR A 664 -32.04 -9.11 -9.56
C THR A 664 -32.83 -8.43 -10.68
N ALA A 665 -34.08 -8.04 -10.44
CA ALA A 665 -34.92 -7.37 -11.45
C ALA A 665 -34.31 -6.03 -11.93
N LEU A 666 -33.76 -5.22 -11.02
CA LEU A 666 -33.05 -3.99 -11.38
C LEU A 666 -31.75 -4.24 -12.16
N HIS A 667 -31.05 -5.36 -11.90
CA HIS A 667 -29.91 -5.76 -12.73
C HIS A 667 -30.35 -6.33 -14.08
N GLU A 668 -31.49 -7.01 -14.15
CA GLU A 668 -32.07 -7.57 -15.37
C GLU A 668 -32.58 -6.46 -16.32
N GLU A 669 -33.29 -5.46 -15.83
CA GLU A 669 -33.68 -4.25 -16.58
C GLU A 669 -32.45 -3.50 -17.11
N ARG A 670 -31.39 -3.39 -16.29
CA ARG A 670 -30.12 -2.79 -16.71
C ARG A 670 -29.41 -3.63 -17.77
N VAL A 671 -29.45 -4.95 -17.68
CA VAL A 671 -28.89 -5.85 -18.72
C VAL A 671 -29.71 -5.72 -20.00
N GLN A 672 -31.04 -5.75 -19.94
CA GLN A 672 -31.93 -5.63 -21.10
C GLN A 672 -31.74 -4.29 -21.84
N SER A 673 -31.59 -3.18 -21.12
CA SER A 673 -31.30 -1.87 -21.73
C SER A 673 -29.91 -1.81 -22.37
N LEU A 674 -28.89 -2.44 -21.76
CA LEU A 674 -27.57 -2.59 -22.36
C LEU A 674 -27.59 -3.51 -23.59
N GLU A 675 -28.31 -4.63 -23.55
CA GLU A 675 -28.49 -5.56 -24.67
C GLU A 675 -29.24 -4.93 -25.84
N SER A 676 -30.30 -4.14 -25.57
CA SER A 676 -30.97 -3.33 -26.59
C SER A 676 -29.99 -2.37 -27.26
N ARG A 677 -29.17 -1.65 -26.49
CA ARG A 677 -28.16 -0.72 -27.01
C ARG A 677 -27.02 -1.44 -27.76
N LEU A 678 -26.67 -2.66 -27.36
CA LEU A 678 -25.68 -3.51 -28.03
C LEU A 678 -26.26 -4.08 -29.33
N SER A 679 -27.56 -4.39 -29.38
CA SER A 679 -28.31 -4.76 -30.58
C SER A 679 -28.38 -3.61 -31.59
N GLU A 680 -28.75 -2.40 -31.15
CA GLU A 680 -28.69 -1.18 -31.96
C GLU A 680 -27.29 -0.95 -32.57
N LEU A 681 -26.24 -1.07 -31.74
CA LEU A 681 -24.86 -0.91 -32.19
C LEU A 681 -24.45 -2.03 -33.17
N SER A 682 -24.89 -3.27 -32.94
CA SER A 682 -24.62 -4.42 -33.82
C SER A 682 -25.33 -4.28 -35.16
N LEU A 683 -26.57 -3.78 -35.18
CA LEU A 683 -27.31 -3.45 -36.39
C LEU A 683 -26.66 -2.28 -37.15
N SER A 684 -26.12 -1.29 -36.43
CA SER A 684 -25.33 -0.21 -37.04
C SER A 684 -24.04 -0.75 -37.69
N VAL A 685 -23.27 -1.57 -36.98
CA VAL A 685 -22.06 -2.23 -37.52
C VAL A 685 -22.39 -3.13 -38.71
N ALA A 686 -23.52 -3.86 -38.68
CA ALA A 686 -23.97 -4.65 -39.83
C ALA A 686 -24.33 -3.78 -41.04
N ARG A 687 -24.97 -2.61 -40.85
CA ARG A 687 -25.21 -1.64 -41.93
C ARG A 687 -23.91 -1.12 -42.52
N TYR A 688 -22.91 -0.77 -41.69
CA TYR A 688 -21.59 -0.38 -42.16
C TYR A 688 -20.85 -1.51 -42.89
N HIS A 689 -20.98 -2.76 -42.44
CA HIS A 689 -20.40 -3.91 -43.13
C HIS A 689 -21.04 -4.10 -44.52
N ASN A 690 -22.37 -4.06 -44.61
CA ASN A 690 -23.09 -4.22 -45.88
C ASN A 690 -22.79 -3.08 -46.85
N LEU A 691 -22.67 -1.84 -46.36
CA LEU A 691 -22.25 -0.69 -47.18
C LEU A 691 -20.82 -0.86 -47.68
N ARG A 692 -19.89 -1.30 -46.82
CA ARG A 692 -18.50 -1.59 -47.22
C ARG A 692 -18.41 -2.72 -48.24
N GLU A 693 -19.26 -3.74 -48.14
CA GLU A 693 -19.34 -4.83 -49.12
C GLU A 693 -19.91 -4.33 -50.46
N GLN A 694 -20.91 -3.45 -50.43
CA GLN A 694 -21.43 -2.76 -51.61
C GLN A 694 -20.36 -1.89 -52.27
N ASP A 695 -19.60 -1.11 -51.49
CA ASP A 695 -18.48 -0.31 -51.99
C ASP A 695 -17.36 -1.20 -52.55
N GLN A 696 -17.07 -2.35 -51.93
CA GLN A 696 -16.10 -3.31 -52.45
C GLN A 696 -16.55 -3.94 -53.78
N LYS A 697 -17.86 -4.20 -53.96
CA LYS A 697 -18.44 -4.62 -55.25
C LYS A 697 -18.37 -3.50 -56.28
N ASN A 698 -18.70 -2.27 -55.91
CA ASN A 698 -18.57 -1.09 -56.79
C ASN A 698 -17.11 -0.89 -57.24
N ILE A 699 -16.15 -1.01 -56.33
CA ILE A 699 -14.71 -0.94 -56.62
C ILE A 699 -14.26 -2.12 -57.50
N PHE A 700 -14.82 -3.33 -57.32
CA PHE A 700 -14.55 -4.46 -58.20
C PHE A 700 -15.08 -4.20 -59.62
N HIS A 701 -16.33 -3.75 -59.77
CA HIS A 701 -16.88 -3.38 -61.08
C HIS A 701 -16.07 -2.26 -61.76
N LEU A 702 -15.70 -1.21 -61.02
CA LEU A 702 -14.84 -0.13 -61.55
C LEU A 702 -13.46 -0.65 -61.99
N LYS A 703 -12.84 -1.55 -61.22
CA LYS A 703 -11.58 -2.20 -61.61
C LYS A 703 -11.73 -3.11 -62.83
N ASP A 704 -12.85 -3.81 -62.97
CA ASP A 704 -13.09 -4.65 -64.14
C ASP A 704 -13.39 -3.81 -65.38
N THR A 705 -14.15 -2.71 -65.27
CA THR A 705 -14.31 -1.74 -66.39
C THR A 705 -12.99 -1.06 -66.75
N ILE A 706 -12.12 -0.74 -65.77
CA ILE A 706 -10.76 -0.25 -66.06
C ILE A 706 -9.94 -1.34 -66.75
N SER A 707 -10.07 -2.61 -66.35
CA SER A 707 -9.36 -3.75 -66.95
C SER A 707 -9.84 -4.05 -68.38
N GLN A 708 -11.12 -3.82 -68.66
CA GLN A 708 -11.71 -3.88 -70.00
C GLN A 708 -11.17 -2.72 -70.85
N LEU A 709 -11.25 -1.48 -70.37
CA LEU A 709 -10.70 -0.30 -71.06
C LEU A 709 -9.18 -0.40 -71.31
N THR A 710 -8.40 -0.99 -70.41
CA THR A 710 -6.97 -1.24 -70.66
C THR A 710 -6.76 -2.32 -71.72
N ARG A 711 -7.54 -3.41 -71.73
CA ARG A 711 -7.48 -4.42 -72.80
C ARG A 711 -7.87 -3.83 -74.15
N ASP A 712 -8.88 -2.96 -74.18
CA ASP A 712 -9.30 -2.26 -75.39
C ASP A 712 -8.19 -1.30 -75.87
N SER A 713 -7.47 -0.64 -74.95
CA SER A 713 -6.27 0.15 -75.29
C SER A 713 -5.09 -0.71 -75.78
N GLU A 714 -4.86 -1.90 -75.21
CA GLU A 714 -3.83 -2.85 -75.65
C GLU A 714 -4.17 -3.45 -77.03
N ASN A 715 -5.44 -3.71 -77.30
CA ASN A 715 -5.93 -4.13 -78.62
C ASN A 715 -5.74 -3.03 -79.68
N VAL A 716 -5.91 -1.75 -79.33
CA VAL A 716 -5.60 -0.61 -80.22
C VAL A 716 -4.09 -0.48 -80.48
N VAL A 717 -3.25 -0.80 -79.49
CA VAL A 717 -1.78 -0.78 -79.65
C VAL A 717 -1.26 -1.90 -80.59
N ALA A 718 -2.03 -2.95 -80.83
CA ALA A 718 -1.61 -4.11 -81.62
C ALA A 718 -1.49 -3.86 -83.15
N THR A 719 -2.04 -2.77 -83.69
CA THR A 719 -2.09 -2.52 -85.15
C THR A 719 -1.17 -1.41 -85.68
N ASP A 720 -0.62 -0.52 -84.84
CA ASP A 720 0.00 0.74 -85.30
C ASP A 720 1.54 0.80 -85.20
N THR A 721 2.23 -0.22 -85.72
CA THR A 721 3.71 -0.21 -85.85
C THR A 721 4.21 0.63 -87.03
N LYS A 722 3.74 1.88 -87.20
CA LYS A 722 4.34 2.88 -88.14
C LYS A 722 3.83 4.32 -88.04
N GLN A 723 4.07 5.02 -86.92
CA GLN A 723 4.16 6.49 -86.97
C GLN A 723 5.47 7.03 -86.38
N LYS A 724 6.11 7.92 -87.15
CA LYS A 724 7.19 8.79 -86.68
C LYS A 724 6.57 9.90 -85.80
N ASN A 725 7.39 10.51 -84.96
CA ASN A 725 7.01 11.74 -84.25
C ASN A 725 6.79 12.90 -85.24
N PHE A 726 5.57 13.04 -85.76
CA PHE A 726 5.12 14.21 -86.50
C PHE A 726 4.65 15.29 -85.52
N SER A 727 5.62 15.95 -84.87
CA SER A 727 5.34 17.16 -84.10
C SER A 727 4.89 18.29 -85.03
N ASN A 728 3.84 19.01 -84.64
CA ASN A 728 3.21 20.13 -85.35
C ASN A 728 2.61 19.79 -86.72
N ILE A 729 1.32 19.46 -86.71
CA ILE A 729 0.41 19.63 -87.87
C ILE A 729 0.57 21.04 -88.47
N GLN A 730 0.81 22.06 -87.63
CA GLN A 730 1.07 23.43 -88.07
C GLN A 730 2.28 23.54 -88.99
N VAL A 731 3.41 22.89 -88.69
CA VAL A 731 4.61 22.95 -89.57
C VAL A 731 4.33 22.28 -90.91
N ILE A 732 3.56 21.19 -90.93
CA ILE A 732 3.13 20.52 -92.16
C ILE A 732 2.16 21.41 -92.96
N MET A 733 1.29 22.17 -92.29
CA MET A 733 0.41 23.17 -92.94
C MET A 733 1.19 24.36 -93.47
N ASP A 734 2.15 24.89 -92.72
CA ASP A 734 3.00 26.02 -93.12
C ASP A 734 3.91 25.62 -94.31
N GLU A 735 4.46 24.40 -94.30
CA GLU A 735 5.17 23.83 -95.45
C GLU A 735 4.23 23.58 -96.65
N LEU A 736 2.99 23.12 -96.43
CA LEU A 736 2.00 22.93 -97.50
C LEU A 736 1.56 24.24 -98.14
N ASP A 737 1.29 25.30 -97.36
CA ASP A 737 0.94 26.61 -97.90
C ASP A 737 2.16 27.30 -98.56
N MET A 738 3.38 27.06 -98.07
CA MET A 738 4.60 27.50 -98.75
C MET A 738 4.81 26.76 -100.09
N LEU A 739 4.61 25.44 -100.13
CA LEU A 739 4.64 24.66 -101.38
C LEU A 739 3.53 25.09 -102.34
N LYS A 740 2.32 25.34 -101.85
CA LYS A 740 1.16 25.79 -102.62
C LYS A 740 1.38 27.19 -103.21
N HIS A 741 1.98 28.11 -102.45
CA HIS A 741 2.38 29.42 -102.97
C HIS A 741 3.50 29.31 -104.02
N LEU A 742 4.50 28.44 -103.82
CA LEU A 742 5.53 28.13 -104.83
C LEU A 742 4.92 27.51 -106.10
N LEU A 743 3.98 26.57 -105.96
CA LEU A 743 3.32 25.89 -107.08
C LEU A 743 2.45 26.87 -107.89
N ILE A 744 1.70 27.74 -107.22
CA ILE A 744 0.93 28.82 -107.86
C ILE A 744 1.88 29.79 -108.57
N TYR A 745 2.99 30.16 -107.93
CA TYR A 745 3.99 31.07 -108.50
C TYR A 745 4.65 30.52 -109.77
N GLU A 746 5.13 29.27 -109.78
CA GLU A 746 5.68 28.67 -111.00
C GLU A 746 4.61 28.43 -112.07
N ASN A 747 3.37 28.12 -111.70
CA ASN A 747 2.25 28.01 -112.66
C ASN A 747 1.90 29.36 -113.35
N THR A 748 2.28 30.50 -112.76
CA THR A 748 2.17 31.82 -113.45
C THR A 748 3.32 32.12 -114.41
N LYS A 749 4.35 31.26 -114.50
CA LYS A 749 5.47 31.38 -115.46
C LYS A 749 5.36 30.47 -116.69
N LEU A 750 4.30 29.66 -116.77
CA LEU A 750 4.05 28.78 -117.90
C LEU A 750 3.16 29.49 -118.92
N ASP A 751 3.51 29.41 -120.21
CA ASP A 751 2.76 30.04 -121.32
C ASP A 751 1.31 29.53 -121.49
N ASN A 752 0.94 28.47 -120.77
CA ASN A 752 -0.44 28.01 -120.59
C ASN A 752 -0.65 27.65 -119.10
N PRO A 753 -1.39 28.48 -118.32
CA PRO A 753 -1.62 28.20 -116.91
C PRO A 753 -2.60 27.05 -116.72
N ILE A 754 -2.25 26.07 -115.88
CA ILE A 754 -3.13 24.95 -115.53
C ILE A 754 -4.06 25.40 -114.39
N ASP A 755 -5.35 25.11 -114.48
CA ASP A 755 -6.30 25.42 -113.40
C ASP A 755 -6.12 24.45 -112.23
N LEU A 756 -5.32 24.88 -111.25
CA LEU A 756 -5.00 24.13 -110.04
C LEU A 756 -6.22 23.91 -109.12
N SER A 757 -7.34 24.62 -109.30
CA SER A 757 -8.53 24.43 -108.46
C SER A 757 -9.14 23.05 -108.65
N LEU A 758 -9.21 22.58 -109.90
CA LEU A 758 -9.83 21.33 -110.32
C LEU A 758 -8.98 20.08 -109.98
N VAL A 759 -7.69 20.28 -109.69
CA VAL A 759 -6.75 19.21 -109.30
C VAL A 759 -6.65 19.08 -107.77
N LEU A 760 -6.82 20.19 -107.03
CA LEU A 760 -6.83 20.19 -105.56
C LEU A 760 -8.21 19.87 -104.97
N SER A 761 -9.30 19.98 -105.74
CA SER A 761 -10.61 19.44 -105.37
C SER A 761 -10.61 17.91 -105.48
N VAL A 762 -10.43 17.22 -104.36
CA VAL A 762 -10.55 15.74 -104.29
C VAL A 762 -11.95 15.32 -104.79
N PRO A 763 -12.06 14.42 -105.79
CA PRO A 763 -13.36 14.00 -106.31
C PRO A 763 -14.16 13.25 -105.24
N THR A 764 -15.41 13.67 -105.05
CA THR A 764 -16.32 13.18 -104.00
C THR A 764 -16.98 11.83 -104.34
N SER A 765 -16.17 10.77 -104.47
CA SER A 765 -16.64 9.39 -104.71
C SER A 765 -16.69 8.50 -103.47
N SER A 766 -16.48 9.05 -102.26
CA SER A 766 -16.55 8.33 -100.96
C SER A 766 -17.42 9.08 -99.92
N SER A 767 -18.60 9.55 -100.36
CA SER A 767 -19.45 10.46 -99.57
C SER A 767 -19.99 9.90 -98.24
N GLU A 768 -19.97 8.58 -98.03
CA GLU A 768 -20.47 7.94 -96.79
C GLU A 768 -19.40 7.93 -95.68
N GLU A 769 -18.13 7.70 -96.02
CA GLU A 769 -17.04 7.69 -95.04
C GLU A 769 -16.77 9.07 -94.46
N ALA A 770 -16.96 10.13 -95.24
CA ALA A 770 -16.75 11.51 -94.83
C ALA A 770 -17.81 12.02 -93.83
N THR A 771 -19.09 11.71 -94.07
CA THR A 771 -20.18 12.06 -93.14
C THR A 771 -20.08 11.24 -91.86
N VAL A 772 -19.88 9.92 -91.96
CA VAL A 772 -19.64 9.06 -90.79
C VAL A 772 -18.42 9.53 -89.99
N SER A 773 -17.33 9.93 -90.63
CA SER A 773 -16.15 10.47 -89.94
C SER A 773 -16.44 11.79 -89.22
N TYR A 774 -17.23 12.69 -89.81
CA TYR A 774 -17.61 13.94 -89.17
C TYR A 774 -18.54 13.73 -87.96
N GLU A 775 -19.52 12.83 -88.07
CA GLU A 775 -20.38 12.45 -86.94
C GLU A 775 -19.59 11.74 -85.83
N LYS A 776 -18.67 10.84 -86.19
CA LYS A 776 -17.78 10.16 -85.25
C LYS A 776 -16.82 11.13 -84.55
N PHE A 777 -16.33 12.16 -85.25
CA PHE A 777 -15.57 13.27 -84.66
C PHE A 777 -16.43 14.12 -83.71
N GLN A 778 -17.68 14.43 -84.05
CA GLN A 778 -18.63 15.10 -83.16
C GLN A 778 -18.96 14.27 -81.91
N MET A 779 -19.06 12.94 -82.05
CA MET A 779 -19.21 11.99 -80.93
C MET A 779 -17.98 12.02 -80.02
N TYR A 780 -16.78 11.80 -80.56
CA TYR A 780 -15.52 11.84 -79.80
C TYR A 780 -15.27 13.21 -79.15
N LYS A 781 -15.70 14.32 -79.77
CA LYS A 781 -15.63 15.65 -79.15
C LYS A 781 -16.53 15.73 -77.91
N LYS A 782 -17.80 15.32 -78.02
CA LYS A 782 -18.74 15.28 -76.88
C LYS A 782 -18.27 14.32 -75.78
N GLU A 783 -17.64 13.22 -76.14
CA GLU A 783 -17.07 12.24 -75.21
C GLU A 783 -15.83 12.80 -74.48
N ASN A 784 -14.91 13.45 -75.20
CA ASN A 784 -13.76 14.14 -74.62
C ASN A 784 -14.22 15.29 -73.68
N ASP A 785 -15.25 16.05 -74.06
CA ASP A 785 -15.81 17.10 -73.20
C ASP A 785 -16.53 16.54 -71.96
N LYS A 786 -17.16 15.36 -72.04
CA LYS A 786 -17.62 14.60 -70.85
C LYS A 786 -16.44 14.20 -69.96
N VAL A 787 -15.42 13.54 -70.52
CA VAL A 787 -14.22 13.08 -69.79
C VAL A 787 -13.49 14.23 -69.11
N LYS A 788 -13.49 15.44 -69.69
CA LYS A 788 -13.03 16.67 -69.01
C LYS A 788 -13.89 17.01 -67.80
N SER A 789 -15.21 17.05 -67.94
CA SER A 789 -16.12 17.37 -66.82
C SER A 789 -16.01 16.34 -65.67
N GLU A 790 -15.86 15.06 -66.00
CA GLU A 790 -15.62 13.99 -65.03
C GLU A 790 -14.24 14.14 -64.35
N ASN A 791 -13.20 14.54 -65.10
CA ASN A 791 -11.91 14.89 -64.53
C ASN A 791 -11.96 16.12 -63.59
N GLU A 792 -12.79 17.12 -63.88
CA GLU A 792 -12.97 18.27 -62.99
C GLU A 792 -13.72 17.89 -61.70
N VAL A 793 -14.76 17.06 -61.78
CA VAL A 793 -15.43 16.48 -60.60
C VAL A 793 -14.47 15.62 -59.78
N LEU A 794 -13.63 14.79 -60.42
CA LEU A 794 -12.60 14.00 -59.73
C LEU A 794 -11.54 14.89 -59.07
N LYS A 795 -11.08 15.97 -59.73
CA LYS A 795 -10.16 16.96 -59.13
C LYS A 795 -10.78 17.65 -57.92
N ALA A 796 -12.04 18.08 -58.01
CA ALA A 796 -12.77 18.67 -56.88
C ALA A 796 -12.85 17.70 -55.69
N LYS A 797 -13.13 16.41 -55.95
CA LYS A 797 -13.20 15.37 -54.90
C LYS A 797 -11.83 15.00 -54.33
N ILE A 798 -10.75 15.12 -55.10
CA ILE A 798 -9.37 15.02 -54.60
C ILE A 798 -9.05 16.21 -53.69
N ILE A 799 -9.47 17.43 -54.03
CA ILE A 799 -9.30 18.62 -53.18
C ILE A 799 -10.08 18.47 -51.85
N GLU A 800 -11.33 18.00 -51.90
CA GLU A 800 -12.14 17.68 -50.71
C GLU A 800 -11.45 16.65 -49.81
N ASN A 801 -10.96 15.54 -50.38
CA ASN A 801 -10.20 14.53 -49.65
C ASN A 801 -8.90 15.08 -49.05
N ASN A 802 -8.19 15.96 -49.76
CA ASN A 802 -6.96 16.60 -49.25
C ASN A 802 -7.26 17.53 -48.07
N VAL A 803 -8.37 18.28 -48.09
CA VAL A 803 -8.83 19.06 -46.94
C VAL A 803 -9.17 18.13 -45.77
N HIS A 804 -9.85 17.01 -46.01
CA HIS A 804 -10.15 16.07 -44.93
C HIS A 804 -8.88 15.44 -44.33
N ILE A 805 -7.90 15.05 -45.17
CA ILE A 805 -6.57 14.58 -44.72
C ILE A 805 -5.88 15.65 -43.85
N ALA A 806 -5.90 16.92 -44.25
CA ALA A 806 -5.35 18.01 -43.43
C ALA A 806 -6.04 18.11 -42.05
N THR A 807 -7.38 18.06 -41.99
CA THR A 807 -8.12 18.07 -40.71
C THR A 807 -7.87 16.82 -39.84
N LEU A 808 -7.41 15.71 -40.43
CA LEU A 808 -7.00 14.52 -39.69
C LEU A 808 -5.55 14.62 -39.20
N GLN A 809 -4.65 15.23 -39.99
CA GLN A 809 -3.29 15.55 -39.59
C GLN A 809 -3.27 16.54 -38.41
N GLU A 810 -4.06 17.61 -38.48
CA GLU A 810 -4.25 18.58 -37.39
C GLU A 810 -4.76 17.89 -36.10
N LYS A 811 -5.75 16.98 -36.21
CA LYS A 811 -6.23 16.20 -35.07
C LYS A 811 -5.19 15.26 -34.49
N ILE A 812 -4.33 14.67 -35.33
CA ILE A 812 -3.20 13.85 -34.86
C ILE A 812 -2.18 14.72 -34.14
N GLU A 813 -1.87 15.92 -34.64
CA GLU A 813 -0.96 16.86 -33.99
C GLU A 813 -1.49 17.32 -32.62
N VAL A 814 -2.77 17.70 -32.53
CA VAL A 814 -3.42 18.03 -31.25
C VAL A 814 -3.45 16.83 -30.30
N LEU A 815 -3.71 15.61 -30.77
CA LEU A 815 -3.65 14.41 -29.93
C LEU A 815 -2.22 14.12 -29.43
N ASN A 816 -1.19 14.35 -30.25
CA ASN A 816 0.20 14.20 -29.85
C ASN A 816 0.59 15.26 -28.80
N GLN A 817 0.17 16.51 -28.95
CA GLN A 817 0.39 17.56 -27.94
C GLN A 817 -0.28 17.22 -26.60
N ASN A 818 -1.52 16.72 -26.62
CA ASN A 818 -2.22 16.24 -25.42
C ASN A 818 -1.53 15.03 -24.76
N LEU A 819 -0.95 14.12 -25.56
CA LEU A 819 -0.15 13.01 -25.04
C LEU A 819 1.14 13.53 -24.39
N ASP A 820 1.88 14.43 -25.04
CA ASP A 820 3.10 15.04 -24.48
C ASP A 820 2.83 15.78 -23.17
N ASP A 821 1.70 16.49 -23.05
CA ASP A 821 1.32 17.20 -21.82
C ASP A 821 0.89 16.24 -20.70
N LEU A 822 0.16 15.17 -21.02
CA LEU A 822 -0.12 14.10 -20.06
C LEU A 822 1.16 13.41 -19.58
N ASP A 823 2.11 13.19 -20.48
CA ASP A 823 3.40 12.56 -20.19
C ASP A 823 4.28 13.47 -19.30
N LYS A 824 4.23 14.80 -19.51
CA LYS A 824 4.82 15.80 -18.59
C LYS A 824 4.12 15.78 -17.22
N GLU A 825 2.80 15.68 -17.17
CA GLU A 825 2.04 15.61 -15.90
C GLU A 825 2.39 14.35 -15.10
N VAL A 826 2.48 13.19 -15.75
CA VAL A 826 2.92 11.92 -15.14
C VAL A 826 4.37 12.00 -14.65
N LYS A 827 5.28 12.61 -15.41
CA LYS A 827 6.66 12.86 -14.98
C LYS A 827 6.72 13.77 -13.76
N ASN A 828 5.92 14.85 -13.72
CA ASN A 828 5.84 15.75 -12.57
C ASN A 828 5.30 15.05 -11.31
N LYS A 829 4.20 14.29 -11.43
CA LYS A 829 3.64 13.47 -10.33
C LYS A 829 4.65 12.43 -9.81
N SER A 830 5.43 11.82 -10.71
CA SER A 830 6.51 10.89 -10.34
C SER A 830 7.64 11.58 -9.55
N ILE A 831 8.04 12.78 -9.96
CA ILE A 831 9.03 13.60 -9.23
C ILE A 831 8.50 14.02 -7.85
N GLU A 832 7.23 14.42 -7.76
CA GLU A 832 6.56 14.79 -6.51
C GLU A 832 6.50 13.62 -5.52
N ILE A 833 6.03 12.45 -5.96
CA ILE A 833 6.01 11.21 -5.15
C ILE A 833 7.42 10.84 -4.68
N ASN A 834 8.43 10.94 -5.56
CA ASN A 834 9.82 10.66 -5.21
C ASN A 834 10.35 11.65 -4.15
N ASN A 835 9.97 12.92 -4.22
CA ASN A 835 10.32 13.92 -3.22
C ASN A 835 9.60 13.70 -1.87
N VAL A 836 8.31 13.34 -1.88
CA VAL A 836 7.59 12.92 -0.66
C VAL A 836 8.30 11.73 -0.01
N VAL A 837 8.60 10.67 -0.76
CA VAL A 837 9.33 9.49 -0.28
C VAL A 837 10.72 9.83 0.26
N LYS A 838 11.44 10.79 -0.32
CA LYS A 838 12.72 11.30 0.24
C LYS A 838 12.52 12.00 1.58
N THR A 839 11.49 12.85 1.72
CA THR A 839 11.22 13.55 2.99
C THR A 839 10.77 12.60 4.09
N GLU A 840 9.89 11.63 3.79
CA GLU A 840 9.54 10.55 4.73
C GLU A 840 10.79 9.76 5.15
N LYS A 841 11.66 9.38 4.20
CA LYS A 841 12.94 8.72 4.52
C LYS A 841 13.90 9.59 5.33
N SER A 842 13.73 10.91 5.37
CA SER A 842 14.45 11.78 6.33
C SER A 842 13.79 11.73 7.71
N LYS A 843 12.49 12.04 7.81
CA LYS A 843 11.68 11.96 9.03
C LYS A 843 11.91 10.63 9.78
N TRP A 844 11.92 9.50 9.06
CA TRP A 844 12.14 8.18 9.66
C TRP A 844 13.56 7.97 10.19
N ARG A 845 14.61 8.44 9.50
CA ARG A 845 15.99 8.37 10.01
C ARG A 845 16.16 9.28 11.23
N GLU A 846 15.53 10.44 11.24
CA GLU A 846 15.51 11.35 12.39
C GLU A 846 14.80 10.72 13.61
N ILE A 847 13.64 10.06 13.41
CA ILE A 847 12.93 9.33 14.46
C ILE A 847 13.75 8.14 14.98
N ILE A 848 14.39 7.36 14.12
CA ILE A 848 15.28 6.25 14.52
C ILE A 848 16.45 6.78 15.35
N ASN A 849 17.12 7.84 14.88
CA ASN A 849 18.21 8.49 15.63
C ASN A 849 17.75 9.03 16.99
N GLN A 850 16.53 9.58 17.10
CA GLN A 850 15.95 10.02 18.37
C GLN A 850 15.69 8.82 19.30
N MET A 851 15.02 7.78 18.82
CA MET A 851 14.75 6.57 19.61
C MET A 851 16.06 5.90 20.09
N GLU A 852 17.06 5.81 19.23
CA GLU A 852 18.40 5.35 19.62
C GLU A 852 19.03 6.24 20.71
N SER A 853 18.90 7.56 20.60
CA SER A 853 19.40 8.51 21.61
C SER A 853 18.69 8.33 22.96
N GLU A 854 17.37 8.17 22.95
CA GLU A 854 16.56 7.90 24.14
C GLU A 854 16.91 6.54 24.78
N HIS A 855 17.12 5.50 23.96
CA HIS A 855 17.59 4.20 24.44
C HIS A 855 19.01 4.28 25.03
N ARG A 856 19.96 4.94 24.37
CA ARG A 856 21.34 5.18 24.87
C ARG A 856 21.32 5.95 26.19
N SER A 857 20.48 6.99 26.29
CA SER A 857 20.27 7.75 27.54
C SER A 857 19.71 6.88 28.66
N LYS A 858 18.71 6.02 28.36
CA LYS A 858 18.11 5.14 29.38
C LYS A 858 19.05 4.00 29.81
N VAL A 859 19.89 3.49 28.91
CA VAL A 859 20.99 2.57 29.27
C VAL A 859 21.95 3.28 30.22
N SER A 860 22.43 4.49 29.88
CA SER A 860 23.33 5.27 30.75
C SER A 860 22.73 5.58 32.13
N GLN A 861 21.42 5.85 32.21
CA GLN A 861 20.71 6.01 33.49
C GLN A 861 20.69 4.72 34.33
N LEU A 862 20.46 3.56 33.71
CA LEU A 862 20.48 2.26 34.38
C LEU A 862 21.91 1.87 34.81
N GLU A 863 22.91 2.14 33.99
CA GLU A 863 24.33 2.00 34.34
C GLU A 863 24.70 2.88 35.53
N GLN A 864 24.25 4.14 35.56
CA GLN A 864 24.48 5.03 36.70
C GLN A 864 23.73 4.57 37.97
N GLN A 865 22.54 3.98 37.85
CA GLN A 865 21.82 3.39 38.99
C GLN A 865 22.53 2.14 39.52
N LEU A 866 23.01 1.25 38.63
CA LEU A 866 23.81 0.08 38.97
C LEU A 866 25.12 0.49 39.64
N GLN A 867 25.79 1.53 39.13
CA GLN A 867 27.01 2.07 39.70
C GLN A 867 26.76 2.66 41.09
N LYS A 868 25.69 3.43 41.29
CA LYS A 868 25.27 3.92 42.61
C LYS A 868 24.88 2.80 43.58
N GLN A 869 24.36 1.67 43.09
CA GLN A 869 24.13 0.48 43.92
C GLN A 869 25.44 -0.21 44.31
N ARG A 870 26.41 -0.33 43.39
CA ARG A 870 27.77 -0.82 43.69
C ARG A 870 28.48 0.06 44.70
N GLU A 871 28.44 1.38 44.55
CA GLU A 871 29.00 2.35 45.48
C GLU A 871 28.37 2.23 46.87
N ARG A 872 27.03 2.17 46.97
CA ARG A 872 26.34 1.93 48.26
C ARG A 872 26.70 0.58 48.87
N SER A 873 26.82 -0.47 48.07
CA SER A 873 27.23 -1.79 48.56
C SER A 873 28.68 -1.81 49.02
N LEU A 874 29.57 -1.04 48.37
CA LEU A 874 30.97 -0.89 48.76
C LEU A 874 31.08 -0.10 50.07
N ILE A 875 30.34 1.02 50.20
CA ILE A 875 30.25 1.79 51.46
C ILE A 875 29.68 0.93 52.59
N LEU A 876 28.62 0.15 52.36
CA LEU A 876 28.06 -0.75 53.38
C LEU A 876 29.06 -1.87 53.76
N LEU A 877 29.85 -2.38 52.80
CA LEU A 877 30.92 -3.32 53.08
C LEU A 877 32.07 -2.66 53.85
N GLU A 878 32.43 -1.41 53.57
CA GLU A 878 33.43 -0.64 54.30
C GLU A 878 32.96 -0.32 55.73
N GLU A 879 31.70 0.10 55.91
CA GLU A 879 31.05 0.27 57.21
C GLU A 879 31.07 -1.03 58.01
N LYS A 880 30.70 -2.17 57.39
CA LYS A 880 30.73 -3.48 58.04
C LYS A 880 32.14 -3.99 58.31
N GLU A 881 33.10 -3.71 57.43
CA GLU A 881 34.51 -3.95 57.72
C GLU A 881 35.00 -3.10 58.89
N ASN A 882 34.59 -1.84 58.99
CA ASN A 882 35.00 -0.93 60.05
C ASN A 882 34.31 -1.27 61.39
N GLU A 883 33.08 -1.76 61.37
CA GLU A 883 32.42 -2.42 62.50
C GLU A 883 33.14 -3.73 62.89
N ILE A 884 33.56 -4.55 61.92
CA ILE A 884 34.38 -5.75 62.20
C ILE A 884 35.76 -5.37 62.75
N LYS A 885 36.37 -4.27 62.31
CA LYS A 885 37.65 -3.76 62.83
C LYS A 885 37.49 -3.24 64.26
N THR A 886 36.44 -2.47 64.57
CA THR A 886 36.19 -1.98 65.95
C THR A 886 35.71 -3.09 66.89
N LEU A 887 34.91 -4.04 66.41
CA LEU A 887 34.59 -5.26 67.16
C LEU A 887 35.86 -6.09 67.42
N LYS A 888 36.75 -6.26 66.43
CA LYS A 888 38.04 -6.95 66.64
C LYS A 888 38.92 -6.21 67.65
N THR A 889 39.16 -4.90 67.52
CA THR A 889 40.02 -4.18 68.48
C THR A 889 39.39 -4.10 69.87
N SER A 890 38.06 -3.99 69.99
CA SER A 890 37.38 -4.07 71.29
C SER A 890 37.46 -5.48 71.90
N ASN A 891 37.38 -6.54 71.10
CA ASN A 891 37.53 -7.92 71.58
C ASN A 891 38.99 -8.26 71.92
N GLU A 892 39.98 -7.71 71.20
CA GLU A 892 41.40 -7.74 71.57
C GLU A 892 41.70 -6.93 72.85
N LEU A 893 40.91 -5.89 73.15
CA LEU A 893 40.96 -5.16 74.43
C LEU A 893 40.26 -5.92 75.57
N PHE A 894 39.22 -6.71 75.27
CA PHE A 894 38.47 -7.51 76.25
C PHE A 894 39.02 -8.93 76.49
N ILE A 895 40.01 -9.39 75.69
CA ILE A 895 40.70 -10.67 75.89
C ILE A 895 42.14 -10.40 76.38
N PRO A 896 42.43 -10.56 77.70
CA PRO A 896 43.79 -10.61 78.19
C PRO A 896 44.58 -11.73 77.51
N LYS A 897 45.81 -11.43 77.07
CA LYS A 897 46.66 -12.35 76.31
C LYS A 897 46.93 -13.67 77.06
N HIS A 898 46.27 -14.76 76.66
CA HIS A 898 46.71 -16.10 77.04
C HIS A 898 46.39 -17.19 75.99
N ASN A 899 47.47 -17.65 75.34
CA ASN A 899 47.68 -18.92 74.63
C ASN A 899 46.50 -19.64 73.93
N SER A 900 46.58 -19.63 72.60
CA SER A 900 46.60 -20.83 71.75
C SER A 900 45.46 -21.85 71.86
N PHE A 901 44.59 -21.87 70.84
CA PHE A 901 44.19 -23.13 70.21
C PHE A 901 44.00 -22.96 68.69
N SER A 902 44.49 -23.92 67.92
CA SER A 902 44.25 -24.03 66.46
C SER A 902 43.02 -24.89 66.20
N TYR A 903 42.59 -24.96 64.92
CA TYR A 903 42.13 -26.16 64.18
C TYR A 903 40.95 -25.88 63.23
N LEU A 904 41.09 -26.38 61.99
CA LEU A 904 40.07 -26.47 60.91
C LEU A 904 39.56 -25.10 60.40
N GLN A 905 39.85 -24.64 59.18
CA GLN A 905 40.30 -25.29 57.94
C GLN A 905 39.33 -26.38 57.43
N PHE A 906 38.31 -25.96 56.69
CA PHE A 906 37.58 -26.83 55.75
C PHE A 906 37.14 -26.04 54.51
N ASN A 907 37.92 -26.15 53.43
CA ASN A 907 37.46 -25.81 52.08
C ASN A 907 36.81 -27.05 51.48
N LEU A 908 35.58 -26.95 50.98
CA LEU A 908 34.98 -27.93 50.08
C LEU A 908 34.21 -27.23 48.95
N SER A 909 34.81 -27.26 47.77
CA SER A 909 34.07 -27.37 46.52
C SER A 909 33.56 -28.81 46.42
N ASP A 910 32.35 -29.04 45.90
CA ASP A 910 32.22 -29.67 44.57
C ASP A 910 30.78 -29.84 44.06
N LYS A 911 30.72 -30.37 42.83
CA LYS A 911 29.60 -30.52 41.91
C LYS A 911 28.56 -31.56 42.35
N ASP A 912 27.38 -31.44 41.75
CA ASP A 912 26.51 -32.51 41.21
C ASP A 912 26.59 -33.92 41.85
N SER A 913 25.50 -34.36 42.49
CA SER A 913 24.59 -35.35 41.85
C SER A 913 23.41 -35.82 42.74
N SER A 914 22.31 -36.19 42.06
CA SER A 914 21.25 -37.16 42.42
C SER A 914 20.76 -37.36 43.87
N GLU A 915 19.44 -37.20 44.03
CA GLU A 915 18.51 -38.08 44.77
C GLU A 915 18.82 -38.52 46.23
N THR A 916 18.00 -38.05 47.18
CA THR A 916 17.08 -38.94 47.93
C THR A 916 16.05 -38.14 48.75
N GLU A 917 14.97 -38.80 49.19
CA GLU A 917 13.85 -38.16 49.90
C GLU A 917 13.94 -38.27 51.44
N LYS A 918 13.12 -37.42 52.10
CA LYS A 918 12.41 -37.66 53.39
C LYS A 918 13.17 -37.55 54.74
N ASN A 919 12.39 -37.08 55.71
CA ASN A 919 12.48 -37.31 57.15
C ASN A 919 13.69 -36.78 57.96
N VAL A 920 13.63 -35.49 58.33
CA VAL A 920 13.95 -35.07 59.71
C VAL A 920 12.93 -34.05 60.21
N GLU A 921 11.81 -34.51 60.77
CA GLU A 921 11.13 -33.72 61.79
C GLU A 921 12.05 -33.67 63.03
N ARG A 922 12.34 -32.48 63.57
CA ARG A 922 12.98 -32.38 64.89
C ARG A 922 12.31 -31.28 65.71
N LYS A 923 11.40 -31.71 66.60
CA LYS A 923 10.83 -30.87 67.65
C LYS A 923 11.95 -30.23 68.47
N ILE A 924 11.89 -28.92 68.63
CA ILE A 924 12.51 -28.20 69.75
C ILE A 924 11.37 -27.50 70.48
N SER A 925 11.18 -27.82 71.76
CA SER A 925 10.00 -27.40 72.52
C SER A 925 10.36 -27.12 73.98
N SER A 926 10.96 -25.96 74.25
CA SER A 926 11.10 -25.44 75.62
C SER A 926 11.48 -23.95 75.67
N SER A 927 10.63 -23.17 76.34
CA SER A 927 11.01 -22.04 77.21
C SER A 927 11.95 -20.93 76.70
N THR A 928 11.45 -20.08 75.81
CA THR A 928 11.54 -18.61 76.01
C THR A 928 10.18 -17.98 75.70
N GLN A 929 9.51 -17.43 76.71
CA GLN A 929 8.27 -16.66 76.48
C GLN A 929 8.58 -15.23 76.02
N ASN A 930 7.64 -14.65 75.28
CA ASN A 930 7.50 -13.22 75.03
C ASN A 930 8.41 -12.54 73.97
N LEU A 931 9.00 -13.25 72.99
CA LEU A 931 9.16 -12.69 71.63
C LEU A 931 9.44 -13.71 70.47
N PRO A 932 8.46 -14.52 70.02
CA PRO A 932 8.54 -15.08 68.66
C PRO A 932 7.26 -14.98 67.81
N GLU A 933 6.10 -14.66 68.41
CA GLU A 933 4.79 -14.81 67.77
C GLU A 933 4.60 -13.87 66.57
N THR A 934 4.97 -12.59 66.69
CA THR A 934 4.93 -11.62 65.58
C THR A 934 5.78 -12.06 64.38
N HIS A 935 6.89 -12.75 64.60
CA HIS A 935 7.79 -13.16 63.52
C HIS A 935 7.29 -14.44 62.83
N MET A 936 6.72 -15.40 63.57
CA MET A 936 6.03 -16.54 62.96
C MET A 936 4.75 -16.13 62.22
N ILE A 937 3.98 -15.17 62.75
CA ILE A 937 2.80 -14.62 62.05
C ILE A 937 3.22 -13.87 60.79
N TYR A 938 4.30 -13.07 60.84
CA TYR A 938 4.83 -12.40 59.64
C TYR A 938 5.29 -13.42 58.59
N TYR A 939 6.08 -14.42 58.98
CA TYR A 939 6.54 -15.48 58.08
C TYR A 939 5.38 -16.32 57.51
N SER A 940 4.36 -16.64 58.32
CA SER A 940 3.17 -17.34 57.85
C SER A 940 2.32 -16.50 56.90
N ASN A 941 2.25 -15.18 57.10
CA ASN A 941 1.56 -14.24 56.20
C ASN A 941 2.35 -14.04 54.90
N GLU A 942 3.68 -14.00 54.97
CA GLU A 942 4.57 -13.96 53.81
C GLU A 942 4.50 -15.25 52.99
N LEU A 943 4.49 -16.43 53.64
CA LEU A 943 4.21 -17.71 52.98
C LEU A 943 2.82 -17.70 52.33
N ALA A 944 1.76 -17.31 53.03
CA ALA A 944 0.41 -17.24 52.46
C ALA A 944 0.34 -16.27 51.26
N ARG A 945 1.06 -15.14 51.29
CA ARG A 945 1.22 -14.24 50.13
C ARG A 945 1.97 -14.92 48.99
N LYS A 946 3.06 -15.65 49.27
CA LYS A 946 3.81 -16.40 48.25
C LYS A 946 2.99 -17.54 47.66
N ASP A 947 2.15 -18.22 48.43
CA ASP A 947 1.23 -19.24 47.92
C ASP A 947 0.11 -18.63 47.07
N ILE A 948 -0.40 -17.44 47.44
CA ILE A 948 -1.35 -16.69 46.60
C ILE A 948 -0.66 -16.22 45.31
N GLU A 949 0.54 -15.67 45.37
CA GLU A 949 1.34 -15.26 44.19
C GLU A 949 1.70 -16.46 43.30
N LEU A 950 2.05 -17.62 43.88
CA LEU A 950 2.28 -18.86 43.15
C LEU A 950 0.99 -19.41 42.55
N SER A 951 -0.15 -19.29 43.24
CA SER A 951 -1.46 -19.72 42.75
C SER A 951 -1.95 -18.85 41.58
N THR A 952 -1.84 -17.52 41.68
CA THR A 952 -2.15 -16.61 40.57
C THR A 952 -1.17 -16.79 39.41
N THR A 953 0.12 -16.96 39.67
CA THR A 953 1.11 -17.27 38.62
C THR A 953 0.83 -18.62 37.95
N ARG A 954 0.41 -19.66 38.71
CA ARG A 954 -0.02 -20.96 38.16
C ARG A 954 -1.39 -20.90 37.46
N LYS A 955 -2.25 -19.92 37.75
CA LYS A 955 -3.50 -19.67 37.03
C LYS A 955 -3.21 -18.97 35.71
N ALA A 956 -2.51 -17.83 35.74
CA ALA A 956 -2.05 -17.10 34.56
C ALA A 956 -1.18 -17.95 33.63
N LYS A 957 -0.34 -18.85 34.18
CA LYS A 957 0.41 -19.84 33.38
C LYS A 957 -0.54 -20.79 32.64
N ARG A 958 -1.55 -21.35 33.31
CA ARG A 958 -2.51 -22.26 32.66
C ARG A 958 -3.34 -21.53 31.62
N GLU A 959 -3.87 -20.36 31.94
CA GLU A 959 -4.57 -19.49 30.98
C GLU A 959 -3.72 -19.20 29.73
N ALA A 960 -2.41 -18.95 29.89
CA ALA A 960 -1.48 -18.83 28.77
C ALA A 960 -1.21 -20.16 28.03
N GLU A 961 -1.04 -21.28 28.75
CA GLU A 961 -0.87 -22.62 28.16
C GLU A 961 -2.12 -23.06 27.37
N ASP A 962 -3.31 -22.70 27.82
CA ASP A 962 -4.59 -23.05 27.19
C ASP A 962 -4.89 -22.15 25.98
N LEU A 963 -4.57 -20.85 26.04
CA LEU A 963 -4.54 -19.98 24.84
C LEU A 963 -3.52 -20.46 23.79
N ILE A 964 -2.36 -20.98 24.23
CA ILE A 964 -1.39 -21.63 23.34
C ILE A 964 -1.98 -22.91 22.72
N ARG A 965 -2.71 -23.74 23.48
CA ARG A 965 -3.39 -24.93 22.93
C ARG A 965 -4.46 -24.56 21.90
N GLN A 966 -5.27 -23.55 22.18
CA GLN A 966 -6.31 -23.08 21.26
C GLN A 966 -5.70 -22.55 19.95
N THR A 967 -4.75 -21.62 20.04
CA THR A 967 -4.08 -21.05 18.85
C THR A 967 -3.27 -22.09 18.07
N LEU A 968 -2.71 -23.12 18.73
CA LEU A 968 -2.12 -24.27 18.04
C LEU A 968 -3.16 -25.12 17.30
N LYS A 969 -4.34 -25.38 17.88
CA LYS A 969 -5.44 -26.10 17.21
C LYS A 969 -5.92 -25.34 15.96
N GLU A 970 -6.16 -24.04 16.09
CA GLU A 970 -6.56 -23.16 14.97
C GLU A 970 -5.48 -23.14 13.88
N LYS A 971 -4.19 -23.03 14.25
CA LYS A 971 -3.07 -23.09 13.30
C LYS A 971 -2.99 -24.44 12.57
N ILE A 972 -3.23 -25.56 13.27
CA ILE A 972 -3.23 -26.90 12.66
C ILE A 972 -4.34 -26.99 11.61
N MET A 973 -5.58 -26.58 11.94
CA MET A 973 -6.70 -26.60 10.99
C MET A 973 -6.40 -25.77 9.73
N ILE A 974 -5.88 -24.54 9.89
CA ILE A 974 -5.51 -23.67 8.76
C ILE A 974 -4.34 -24.29 7.95
N GLN A 975 -3.39 -24.95 8.60
CA GLN A 975 -2.29 -25.64 7.92
C GLN A 975 -2.78 -26.88 7.15
N GLU A 976 -3.77 -27.60 7.67
CA GLU A 976 -4.41 -28.74 7.00
C GLU A 976 -5.18 -28.27 5.76
N GLU A 977 -6.05 -27.26 5.89
CA GLU A 977 -6.75 -26.60 4.78
C GLU A 977 -5.79 -26.10 3.68
N LEU A 978 -4.70 -25.43 4.07
CA LEU A 978 -3.67 -24.98 3.13
C LEU A 978 -2.95 -26.16 2.48
N SER A 979 -2.69 -27.27 3.21
CA SER A 979 -2.10 -28.48 2.63
C SER A 979 -3.02 -29.14 1.60
N GLU A 980 -4.34 -29.13 1.84
CA GLU A 980 -5.32 -29.63 0.87
C GLU A 980 -5.41 -28.73 -0.34
N ARG A 981 -5.43 -27.40 -0.17
CA ARG A 981 -5.45 -26.48 -1.31
C ARG A 981 -4.15 -26.53 -2.12
N ILE A 982 -3.00 -26.75 -1.48
CA ILE A 982 -1.72 -27.01 -2.17
C ILE A 982 -1.82 -28.31 -2.98
N LYS A 983 -2.25 -29.44 -2.40
CA LYS A 983 -2.44 -30.71 -3.14
C LYS A 983 -3.41 -30.56 -4.33
N GLN A 984 -4.51 -29.82 -4.16
CA GLN A 984 -5.43 -29.51 -5.25
C GLN A 984 -4.75 -28.71 -6.38
N LEU A 985 -3.97 -27.69 -6.03
CA LEU A 985 -3.21 -26.88 -6.99
C LEU A 985 -2.10 -27.68 -7.67
N GLU A 986 -1.41 -28.56 -6.96
CA GLU A 986 -0.41 -29.48 -7.53
C GLU A 986 -1.04 -30.45 -8.53
N LEU A 987 -2.22 -30.99 -8.24
CA LEU A 987 -2.99 -31.81 -9.18
C LEU A 987 -3.49 -31.00 -10.39
N GLU A 988 -3.94 -29.75 -10.20
CA GLU A 988 -4.30 -28.84 -11.30
C GLU A 988 -3.08 -28.50 -12.18
N VAL A 989 -1.92 -28.23 -11.57
CA VAL A 989 -0.66 -27.97 -12.27
C VAL A 989 -0.18 -29.20 -13.04
N HIS A 990 -0.07 -30.37 -12.42
CA HIS A 990 0.34 -31.60 -13.11
C HIS A 990 -0.63 -31.98 -14.24
N LYS A 991 -1.93 -31.75 -14.08
CA LYS A 991 -2.91 -31.91 -15.17
C LYS A 991 -2.63 -30.95 -16.34
N LEU A 992 -2.29 -29.70 -16.05
CA LEU A 992 -1.91 -28.72 -17.08
C LEU A 992 -0.55 -29.06 -17.73
N GLU A 993 0.46 -29.47 -16.97
CA GLU A 993 1.76 -29.94 -17.49
C GLU A 993 1.60 -31.16 -18.41
N ARG A 994 0.76 -32.14 -18.03
CA ARG A 994 0.39 -33.28 -18.87
C ARG A 994 -0.28 -32.85 -20.17
N SER A 995 -1.07 -31.77 -20.17
CA SER A 995 -1.65 -31.21 -21.40
C SER A 995 -0.63 -30.46 -22.27
N LYS A 996 0.25 -29.67 -21.67
CA LYS A 996 1.24 -28.83 -22.38
C LYS A 996 2.40 -29.62 -22.98
N SER A 997 2.80 -30.74 -22.37
CA SER A 997 3.90 -31.59 -22.84
C SER A 997 3.57 -32.47 -24.06
N ARG A 998 2.52 -32.14 -24.84
CA ARG A 998 1.93 -33.03 -25.87
C ARG A 998 1.86 -32.47 -27.30
N GLU A 999 2.22 -31.21 -27.54
CA GLU A 999 2.15 -30.65 -28.90
C GLU A 999 3.16 -31.34 -29.86
N SER A 1000 2.65 -31.82 -31.00
CA SER A 1000 3.36 -32.55 -32.05
C SER A 1000 3.93 -33.95 -31.69
N ALA A 1001 5.21 -34.05 -31.31
CA ALA A 1001 6.02 -35.26 -31.49
C ALA A 1001 5.51 -36.53 -30.78
N ASN A 1002 4.92 -36.42 -29.59
CA ASN A 1002 4.47 -37.58 -28.81
C ASN A 1002 3.14 -38.19 -29.34
N LEU A 1003 2.34 -37.45 -30.11
CA LEU A 1003 1.02 -37.92 -30.54
C LEU A 1003 1.10 -39.05 -31.57
N GLU A 1004 1.98 -38.94 -32.57
CA GLU A 1004 2.14 -40.00 -33.57
C GLU A 1004 2.79 -41.26 -32.97
N TYR A 1005 3.73 -41.13 -32.03
CA TYR A 1005 4.24 -42.28 -31.29
C TYR A 1005 3.14 -42.96 -30.46
N LEU A 1006 2.36 -42.19 -29.69
CA LEU A 1006 1.24 -42.72 -28.90
C LEU A 1006 0.19 -43.42 -29.77
N LYS A 1007 -0.17 -42.82 -30.91
CA LYS A 1007 -1.11 -43.36 -31.92
C LYS A 1007 -0.61 -44.69 -32.50
N ASN A 1008 0.67 -44.79 -32.83
CA ASN A 1008 1.27 -46.04 -33.32
C ASN A 1008 1.32 -47.13 -32.24
N VAL A 1009 1.61 -46.78 -30.98
CA VAL A 1009 1.62 -47.77 -29.87
C VAL A 1009 0.19 -48.18 -29.46
N THR A 1010 -0.80 -47.27 -29.45
CA THR A 1010 -2.20 -47.64 -29.17
C THR A 1010 -2.83 -48.46 -30.30
N LEU A 1011 -2.55 -48.15 -31.57
CA LEU A 1011 -2.93 -48.98 -32.70
C LEU A 1011 -2.30 -50.38 -32.60
N SER A 1012 -1.00 -50.45 -32.28
CA SER A 1012 -0.31 -51.73 -32.07
C SER A 1012 -0.89 -52.53 -30.89
N PHE A 1013 -1.26 -51.86 -29.79
CA PHE A 1013 -1.89 -52.48 -28.61
C PHE A 1013 -3.26 -53.10 -28.93
N LEU A 1014 -4.04 -52.45 -29.80
CA LEU A 1014 -5.34 -52.95 -30.26
C LEU A 1014 -5.22 -54.13 -31.22
N LEU A 1015 -4.25 -54.10 -32.14
CA LEU A 1015 -4.00 -55.17 -33.12
C LEU A 1015 -3.28 -56.39 -32.51
N THR A 1016 -2.42 -56.18 -31.52
CA THR A 1016 -1.60 -57.26 -30.93
C THR A 1016 -2.43 -58.10 -29.97
N SER A 1017 -2.53 -59.41 -30.25
CA SER A 1017 -3.29 -60.37 -29.44
C SER A 1017 -2.49 -60.99 -28.28
N ASP A 1018 -1.15 -60.94 -28.32
CA ASP A 1018 -0.29 -61.46 -27.24
C ASP A 1018 -0.40 -60.60 -25.96
N PRO A 1019 -0.73 -61.19 -24.78
CA PRO A 1019 -0.82 -60.45 -23.53
C PRO A 1019 0.51 -59.84 -23.06
N GLU A 1020 1.68 -60.42 -23.37
CA GLU A 1020 2.96 -59.85 -22.94
C GLU A 1020 3.34 -58.60 -23.73
N SER A 1021 3.27 -58.66 -25.05
CA SER A 1021 3.50 -57.51 -25.93
C SER A 1021 2.45 -56.43 -25.67
N ARG A 1022 1.19 -56.82 -25.46
CA ARG A 1022 0.12 -55.89 -25.04
C ARG A 1022 0.45 -55.22 -23.69
N LYS A 1023 1.03 -55.93 -22.71
CA LYS A 1023 1.50 -55.32 -21.45
C LYS A 1023 2.71 -54.39 -21.64
N LYS A 1024 3.65 -54.74 -22.51
CA LYS A 1024 4.81 -53.89 -22.86
C LYS A 1024 4.35 -52.60 -23.55
N MET A 1025 3.39 -52.68 -24.47
CA MET A 1025 2.75 -51.53 -25.12
C MET A 1025 1.91 -50.70 -24.12
N LEU A 1026 1.18 -51.33 -23.20
CA LEU A 1026 0.45 -50.65 -22.12
C LEU A 1026 1.40 -49.81 -21.25
N ASN A 1027 2.55 -50.37 -20.85
CA ASN A 1027 3.55 -49.65 -20.08
C ASN A 1027 4.12 -48.44 -20.85
N ALA A 1028 4.34 -48.57 -22.15
CA ALA A 1028 4.77 -47.46 -23.00
C ALA A 1028 3.70 -46.37 -23.12
N ILE A 1029 2.42 -46.74 -23.33
CA ILE A 1029 1.27 -45.83 -23.34
C ILE A 1029 1.18 -45.07 -22.01
N THR A 1030 1.31 -45.78 -20.88
CA THR A 1030 1.32 -45.22 -19.52
C THR A 1030 2.45 -44.22 -19.31
N ALA A 1031 3.67 -44.56 -19.74
CA ALA A 1031 4.83 -43.68 -19.60
C ALA A 1031 4.72 -42.40 -20.46
N VAL A 1032 4.17 -42.51 -21.68
CA VAL A 1032 3.94 -41.37 -22.59
C VAL A 1032 2.81 -40.47 -22.09
N LEU A 1033 1.74 -41.05 -21.55
CA LEU A 1033 0.59 -40.28 -21.04
C LEU A 1033 0.83 -39.69 -19.65
N LYS A 1034 1.76 -40.25 -18.86
CA LYS A 1034 2.05 -39.91 -17.46
C LYS A 1034 0.79 -40.01 -16.58
N PHE A 1035 0.20 -41.19 -16.53
CA PHE A 1035 -0.89 -41.51 -15.59
C PHE A 1035 -0.42 -41.45 -14.13
N ASP A 1036 -1.33 -41.13 -13.21
CA ASP A 1036 -1.08 -41.18 -11.76
C ASP A 1036 -0.92 -42.62 -11.26
N GLU A 1037 -0.21 -42.82 -10.14
CA GLU A 1037 -0.02 -44.16 -9.55
C GLU A 1037 -1.35 -44.84 -9.21
N SER A 1038 -2.39 -44.07 -8.89
CA SER A 1038 -3.77 -44.54 -8.67
C SER A 1038 -4.44 -45.02 -9.96
N GLU A 1039 -4.25 -44.31 -11.08
CA GLU A 1039 -4.74 -44.71 -12.41
C GLU A 1039 -3.99 -45.97 -12.90
N ILE A 1040 -2.66 -46.00 -12.71
CA ILE A 1040 -1.81 -47.16 -13.01
C ILE A 1040 -2.24 -48.38 -12.18
N ALA A 1041 -2.54 -48.19 -10.89
CA ALA A 1041 -3.09 -49.25 -10.05
C ALA A 1041 -4.43 -49.78 -10.58
N GLN A 1042 -5.39 -48.90 -10.91
CA GLN A 1042 -6.68 -49.30 -11.49
C GLN A 1042 -6.51 -50.05 -12.82
N ILE A 1043 -5.67 -49.56 -13.72
CA ILE A 1043 -5.35 -50.21 -15.01
C ILE A 1043 -4.69 -51.58 -14.77
N SER A 1044 -3.79 -51.71 -13.79
CA SER A 1044 -3.16 -52.99 -13.45
C SER A 1044 -4.18 -54.01 -12.91
N ILE A 1045 -5.14 -53.58 -12.08
CA ILE A 1045 -6.23 -54.40 -11.53
C ILE A 1045 -7.18 -54.86 -12.65
N LEU A 1046 -7.49 -53.98 -13.60
CA LEU A 1046 -8.27 -54.34 -14.79
C LEU A 1046 -7.54 -55.31 -15.72
N SER A 1047 -6.22 -55.16 -15.88
CA SER A 1047 -5.40 -56.07 -16.70
C SER A 1047 -5.25 -57.47 -16.09
N SER A 1048 -5.26 -57.57 -14.76
CA SER A 1048 -5.13 -58.84 -14.03
C SER A 1048 -6.46 -59.58 -13.86
N LYS A 1049 -7.60 -58.88 -13.95
CA LYS A 1049 -8.96 -59.46 -13.98
C LYS A 1049 -9.37 -60.05 -15.35
N LYS A 1050 -8.48 -60.09 -16.34
CA LYS A 1050 -8.69 -60.71 -17.68
C LYS A 1050 -7.77 -61.92 -17.92
N LYS A 1051 -7.63 -62.76 -16.90
CA LYS A 1051 -7.16 -64.16 -17.02
C LYS A 1051 -8.34 -65.10 -16.80
#